data_AF-A0A971HW99-F1
#
_entry.id   AF-A0A971HW99-F1
#
_cell.length_a   1.000
_cell.length_b   1.000
_cell.length_c   1.000
_cell.angle_alpha   90.00
_cell.angle_beta   90.00
_cell.angle_gamma   90.00
#
_symmetry.space_group_name_H-M   'P 1'
#
loop_
_entity.id
_entity.type
_entity.pdbx_description
1 polymer ?
#
loop_
_entity_poly.entity_id
_entity_poly.type
_entity_poly.pdbx_seq_one_letter_code
_entity_poly.pdbx_strand_id
1 'polypeptide(L)'
;MKNFIYKLILTLSITFFLQPLFSQGLPASYDARVLNIVTPVKNQSPYGSCWSFSNLAACETNFLLQAYKAKEINNSLNIITPDYSERYLNWMAYANPLSENNSTKPYLDMNTEVATNNPATVYNKGGFDAFAAAFFHKGIGLVNESEAPYSNSYETIMEGISETIPAAITVTDSYNCDYYSSEFTHIQGEQKDRIKQLLLETGALSVGVYAEESWGDPNNYEYNFKENVGTNHAVLLVGWDDNYTFQTLTGDNAPAGPGAWIIKNSWSTAWGEDGYCYVSYEDQAIESGVAHVIEADPLKYPVLNQHNYLLKNNYYEFDSPQAKGMAASYNSKKSQFVKAVGFHVNEDDSSYEIKILKNSKNPNEGETVFEQSGEFGADGLAKWSGHRTVELDSYVLLSEGEDYTVITKVIDKDGNVQSSVSVSGTQDNPDFGIFNIEEGCSFIHLPDENIWKDLSEYNSQAVMRTLNKETNSSQGKDFTVSSLSSNDSNSKIYLGKSNELYESDPFNPDRKTLSNMTAHITSDSLYAGTIYGEGKVTKTGNALLKLTGATDYTGGTDVNDGKLWVENGTLYGNVSVAAPAVLQGNLNIEGKLSNSGNVIPGNSIGKITINGDFVQASTGKLELEIDSDKTGDRIEVTGKADISGTVSITPTGG
;
A
#
# COMPACT_ATOMS: atom_id res chain seq x y z
N MET A 1 -36.25 -8.62 16.67
CA MET A 1 -37.66 -9.05 16.51
C MET A 1 -38.02 -8.87 15.04
N LYS A 2 -38.28 -9.95 14.27
CA LYS A 2 -38.58 -9.94 12.79
C LYS A 2 -37.39 -9.40 11.94
N ASN A 3 -36.69 -10.14 11.07
CA ASN A 3 -37.07 -11.12 10.04
C ASN A 3 -38.15 -10.59 9.06
N PHE A 4 -37.73 -10.32 7.80
CA PHE A 4 -38.43 -9.90 6.55
C PHE A 4 -37.63 -8.73 5.91
N ILE A 5 -37.26 -8.63 4.61
CA ILE A 5 -37.63 -9.33 3.35
C ILE A 5 -36.42 -9.46 2.37
N TYR A 6 -36.52 -10.46 1.49
CA TYR A 6 -35.69 -10.95 0.37
C TYR A 6 -34.95 -9.99 -0.61
N LYS A 7 -33.74 -10.45 -0.99
CA LYS A 7 -33.14 -10.63 -2.36
C LYS A 7 -33.60 -9.73 -3.52
N LEU A 8 -32.66 -8.93 -4.08
CA LEU A 8 -32.22 -8.83 -5.50
C LEU A 8 -31.15 -7.68 -5.62
N ILE A 9 -30.24 -7.54 -6.58
CA ILE A 9 -29.87 -8.24 -7.85
C ILE A 9 -28.40 -8.77 -7.77
N LEU A 10 -27.91 -9.45 -8.82
CA LEU A 10 -26.59 -10.04 -9.08
C LEU A 10 -25.66 -9.07 -9.88
N THR A 11 -24.34 -9.23 -9.73
CA THR A 11 -23.29 -8.94 -10.74
C THR A 11 -23.08 -7.50 -11.25
N LEU A 12 -22.02 -6.86 -10.76
CA LEU A 12 -21.15 -5.97 -11.56
C LEU A 12 -19.73 -6.00 -10.96
N SER A 13 -18.76 -6.50 -11.73
CA SER A 13 -17.36 -6.50 -11.34
C SER A 13 -16.87 -5.05 -11.21
N ILE A 14 -16.22 -4.72 -10.09
CA ILE A 14 -15.71 -3.37 -9.86
C ILE A 14 -14.43 -3.19 -10.69
N THR A 15 -14.64 -2.81 -11.94
CA THR A 15 -13.63 -2.28 -12.85
C THR A 15 -14.20 -1.03 -13.52
N PHE A 16 -14.76 -0.14 -12.70
CA PHE A 16 -14.96 1.25 -13.12
C PHE A 16 -13.70 2.02 -12.76
N PHE A 17 -12.82 2.07 -13.77
CA PHE A 17 -11.86 3.15 -13.90
C PHE A 17 -12.55 4.49 -13.67
N LEU A 18 -11.77 5.45 -13.17
CA LEU A 18 -11.96 6.85 -13.52
C LEU A 18 -11.92 6.95 -15.06
N GLN A 19 -13.09 6.91 -15.70
CA GLN A 19 -13.26 7.82 -16.83
C GLN A 19 -13.09 9.22 -16.24
N PRO A 20 -12.30 10.10 -16.87
CA PRO A 20 -12.12 11.44 -16.35
C PRO A 20 -13.45 12.20 -16.44
N LEU A 21 -14.17 12.25 -15.32
CA LEU A 21 -14.65 13.53 -14.83
C LEU A 21 -13.49 14.53 -15.01
N PHE A 22 -13.80 15.74 -15.50
CA PHE A 22 -12.84 16.74 -15.98
C PHE A 22 -12.31 16.60 -17.42
N SER A 23 -13.17 16.19 -18.37
CA SER A 23 -13.11 16.76 -19.74
C SER A 23 -13.64 18.21 -19.83
N GLN A 24 -13.88 18.86 -18.68
CA GLN A 24 -14.60 20.13 -18.52
C GLN A 24 -13.76 21.23 -17.82
N GLY A 25 -12.51 20.95 -17.44
CA GLY A 25 -11.68 21.86 -16.63
C GLY A 25 -12.00 21.84 -15.13
N LEU A 26 -11.27 22.64 -14.36
CA LEU A 26 -11.47 22.80 -12.92
C LEU A 26 -12.76 23.61 -12.63
N PRO A 27 -13.53 23.26 -11.58
CA PRO A 27 -14.69 24.04 -11.17
C PRO A 27 -14.26 25.38 -10.53
N ALA A 28 -15.14 26.39 -10.60
CA ALA A 28 -14.88 27.71 -9.98
C ALA A 28 -14.87 27.68 -8.45
N SER A 29 -15.39 26.62 -7.83
CA SER A 29 -15.34 26.40 -6.39
C SER A 29 -15.43 24.91 -6.04
N TYR A 30 -14.87 24.57 -4.89
CA TYR A 30 -14.96 23.26 -4.26
C TYR A 30 -14.91 23.46 -2.75
N ASP A 31 -15.79 22.79 -2.01
CA ASP A 31 -15.85 22.87 -0.55
C ASP A 31 -16.17 21.50 0.03
N ALA A 32 -15.18 20.87 0.65
CA ALA A 32 -15.31 19.56 1.27
C ALA A 32 -16.33 19.54 2.44
N ARG A 33 -16.66 20.70 3.04
CA ARG A 33 -17.71 20.82 4.07
C ARG A 33 -19.08 20.48 3.49
N VAL A 34 -19.37 20.92 2.26
CA VAL A 34 -20.65 20.67 1.57
C VAL A 34 -20.85 19.19 1.28
N LEU A 35 -19.76 18.45 1.02
CA LEU A 35 -19.78 17.00 0.82
C LEU A 35 -19.86 16.20 2.13
N ASN A 36 -19.75 16.87 3.30
CA ASN A 36 -19.67 16.24 4.63
C ASN A 36 -18.51 15.24 4.76
N ILE A 37 -17.38 15.50 4.07
CA ILE A 37 -16.18 14.65 4.13
C ILE A 37 -15.08 15.20 5.03
N VAL A 38 -15.35 16.29 5.76
CA VAL A 38 -14.40 16.89 6.71
C VAL A 38 -14.84 16.58 8.14
N THR A 39 -13.92 16.13 8.99
CA THR A 39 -14.17 15.87 10.42
C THR A 39 -14.40 17.17 11.21
N PRO A 40 -14.99 17.13 12.42
CA PRO A 40 -15.13 18.30 13.28
C PRO A 40 -13.80 19.01 13.55
N VAL A 41 -13.87 20.30 13.90
CA VAL A 41 -12.70 21.11 14.27
C VAL A 41 -12.25 20.75 15.70
N LYS A 42 -11.00 20.27 15.81
CA LYS A 42 -10.34 19.93 17.08
C LYS A 42 -9.64 21.16 17.69
N ASN A 43 -8.97 20.99 18.85
CA ASN A 43 -8.25 22.07 19.54
C ASN A 43 -6.84 21.63 19.97
N GLN A 44 -5.81 22.20 19.34
CA GLN A 44 -4.40 21.92 19.65
C GLN A 44 -3.90 22.54 20.96
N SER A 45 -4.63 23.52 21.51
CA SER A 45 -4.15 24.31 22.65
C SER A 45 -3.84 23.42 23.85
N PRO A 46 -2.67 23.54 24.51
CA PRO A 46 -1.74 24.68 24.46
C PRO A 46 -0.47 24.42 23.64
N TYR A 47 -0.48 23.48 22.68
CA TYR A 47 0.73 22.94 22.06
C TYR A 47 1.02 23.44 20.64
N GLY A 48 2.32 23.54 20.30
CA GLY A 48 2.85 23.74 18.95
C GLY A 48 2.78 22.49 18.07
N SER A 49 1.58 21.91 17.94
CA SER A 49 1.31 20.60 17.31
C SER A 49 0.46 20.67 16.04
N CYS A 50 0.21 21.87 15.49
CA CYS A 50 -0.65 22.10 14.31
C CYS A 50 -0.36 21.19 13.11
N TRP A 51 0.91 20.91 12.83
CA TRP A 51 1.34 19.99 11.76
C TRP A 51 0.65 18.62 11.89
N SER A 52 0.55 18.07 13.10
CA SER A 52 -0.10 16.77 13.32
C SER A 52 -1.61 16.82 13.10
N PHE A 53 -2.28 17.89 13.56
CA PHE A 53 -3.72 18.11 13.32
C PHE A 53 -4.02 18.19 11.83
N SER A 54 -3.24 18.97 11.08
CA SER A 54 -3.46 19.17 9.65
C SER A 54 -3.28 17.89 8.84
N ASN A 55 -2.15 17.19 9.04
CA ASN A 55 -1.83 15.98 8.28
C ASN A 55 -2.76 14.80 8.65
N LEU A 56 -3.15 14.65 9.93
CA LEU A 56 -4.13 13.63 10.32
C LEU A 56 -5.54 13.98 9.82
N ALA A 57 -5.96 15.25 9.87
CA ALA A 57 -7.26 15.66 9.32
C ALA A 57 -7.32 15.52 7.78
N ALA A 58 -6.18 15.58 7.07
CA ALA A 58 -6.09 15.24 5.64
C ALA A 58 -6.34 13.74 5.41
N CYS A 59 -5.74 12.87 6.23
CA CYS A 59 -6.00 11.42 6.19
C CYS A 59 -7.45 11.06 6.57
N GLU A 60 -8.02 11.71 7.60
CA GLU A 60 -9.44 11.60 7.97
C GLU A 60 -10.35 12.02 6.82
N THR A 61 -10.03 13.12 6.14
CA THR A 61 -10.80 13.62 4.99
C THR A 61 -10.69 12.69 3.79
N ASN A 62 -9.52 12.10 3.53
CA ASN A 62 -9.35 11.12 2.47
C ASN A 62 -10.16 9.84 2.73
N PHE A 63 -10.19 9.34 3.97
CA PHE A 63 -11.06 8.23 4.38
C PHE A 63 -12.54 8.55 4.11
N LEU A 64 -12.99 9.73 4.52
CA LEU A 64 -14.38 10.15 4.31
C LEU A 64 -14.71 10.39 2.83
N LEU A 65 -13.76 10.84 2.00
CA LEU A 65 -13.93 10.92 0.54
C LEU A 65 -14.12 9.54 -0.10
N GLN A 66 -13.29 8.55 0.28
CA GLN A 66 -13.45 7.18 -0.20
C GLN A 66 -14.79 6.59 0.25
N ALA A 67 -15.18 6.84 1.50
CA ALA A 67 -16.44 6.39 2.06
C ALA A 67 -17.67 7.07 1.42
N TYR A 68 -17.56 8.36 1.06
CA TYR A 68 -18.55 9.10 0.28
C TYR A 68 -18.71 8.47 -1.12
N LYS A 69 -17.61 8.26 -1.85
CA LYS A 69 -17.61 7.61 -3.18
C LYS A 69 -18.20 6.19 -3.11
N ALA A 70 -17.91 5.44 -2.05
CA ALA A 70 -18.48 4.11 -1.83
C ALA A 70 -19.99 4.14 -1.52
N LYS A 71 -20.51 5.20 -0.87
CA LYS A 71 -21.94 5.36 -0.59
C LYS A 71 -22.79 5.53 -1.85
N GLU A 72 -22.27 6.18 -2.89
CA GLU A 72 -22.97 6.31 -4.18
C GLU A 72 -23.28 4.93 -4.79
N ILE A 73 -22.45 3.92 -4.51
CA ILE A 73 -22.63 2.52 -4.92
C ILE A 73 -23.49 1.76 -3.91
N ASN A 74 -23.27 1.96 -2.61
CA ASN A 74 -24.02 1.31 -1.53
C ASN A 74 -24.51 2.33 -0.48
N ASN A 75 -25.73 2.82 -0.66
CA ASN A 75 -26.38 3.74 0.28
C ASN A 75 -26.62 3.17 1.70
N SER A 76 -26.37 1.87 1.92
CA SER A 76 -26.50 1.23 3.25
C SER A 76 -25.20 1.22 4.05
N LEU A 77 -24.10 1.77 3.52
CA LEU A 77 -22.82 1.84 4.23
C LEU A 77 -22.94 2.67 5.51
N ASN A 78 -22.66 2.03 6.64
CA ASN A 78 -22.37 2.74 7.87
C ASN A 78 -20.95 3.33 7.77
N ILE A 79 -20.82 4.65 7.89
CA ILE A 79 -19.50 5.30 7.92
C ILE A 79 -19.21 5.60 9.38
N ILE A 80 -18.15 5.01 9.91
CA ILE A 80 -17.56 5.44 11.16
C ILE A 80 -16.71 6.67 10.83
N THR A 81 -16.99 7.81 11.47
CA THR A 81 -16.14 8.99 11.34
C THR A 81 -14.77 8.68 11.94
N PRO A 82 -13.66 8.81 11.18
CA PRO A 82 -12.33 8.62 11.71
C PRO A 82 -11.97 9.77 12.66
N ASP A 83 -11.18 9.46 13.68
CA ASP A 83 -10.62 10.42 14.64
C ASP A 83 -9.27 9.88 15.08
N TYR A 84 -8.17 10.45 14.56
CA TYR A 84 -6.81 9.97 14.83
C TYR A 84 -6.08 10.83 15.86
N SER A 85 -5.17 10.20 16.60
CA SER A 85 -4.43 10.81 17.69
C SER A 85 -3.26 11.66 17.21
N GLU A 86 -3.44 12.98 17.25
CA GLU A 86 -2.34 13.94 17.11
C GLU A 86 -1.28 13.74 18.20
N ARG A 87 -1.71 13.37 19.41
CA ARG A 87 -0.81 13.19 20.55
C ARG A 87 0.18 12.04 20.31
N TYR A 88 -0.28 10.92 19.74
CA TYR A 88 0.57 9.79 19.37
C TYR A 88 1.60 10.21 18.30
N LEU A 89 1.17 10.89 17.24
CA LEU A 89 2.07 11.34 16.17
C LEU A 89 3.18 12.28 16.70
N ASN A 90 2.84 13.26 17.54
CA ASN A 90 3.86 14.12 18.17
C ASN A 90 4.80 13.35 19.11
N TRP A 91 4.26 12.41 19.90
CA TRP A 91 5.08 11.61 20.82
C TRP A 91 6.08 10.75 20.07
N MET A 92 5.64 10.02 19.05
CA MET A 92 6.50 9.20 18.20
C MET A 92 7.53 10.03 17.42
N ALA A 93 7.25 11.30 17.13
CA ALA A 93 8.16 12.20 16.46
C ALA A 93 9.33 12.70 17.36
N TYR A 94 9.10 12.94 18.66
CA TYR A 94 10.08 13.67 19.49
C TYR A 94 10.45 13.01 20.83
N ALA A 95 9.78 11.96 21.26
CA ALA A 95 10.12 11.25 22.50
C ALA A 95 11.32 10.29 22.31
N ASN A 96 12.07 10.04 23.40
CA ASN A 96 12.97 8.87 23.42
C ASN A 96 12.12 7.60 23.60
N PRO A 97 12.43 6.48 22.94
CA PRO A 97 11.75 5.24 23.21
C PRO A 97 12.27 4.71 24.54
N LEU A 98 11.34 4.31 25.40
CA LEU A 98 11.64 3.72 26.69
C LEU A 98 12.16 2.30 26.45
N SER A 99 13.48 2.12 26.37
CA SER A 99 14.11 0.80 26.29
C SER A 99 14.46 0.27 27.68
N GLU A 100 14.18 -1.02 27.93
CA GLU A 100 14.51 -1.69 29.19
C GLU A 100 16.01 -1.72 29.51
N ASN A 101 16.87 -1.52 28.50
CA ASN A 101 18.33 -1.65 28.58
C ASN A 101 19.09 -0.31 28.48
N ASN A 102 18.41 0.82 28.66
CA ASN A 102 19.02 2.16 28.77
C ASN A 102 19.82 2.63 27.52
N SER A 103 19.53 2.04 26.35
CA SER A 103 19.99 2.52 25.04
C SER A 103 18.94 3.47 24.46
N THR A 104 19.25 4.75 24.42
CA THR A 104 18.36 5.82 23.92
C THR A 104 18.51 6.00 22.41
N LYS A 105 17.46 5.74 21.62
CA LYS A 105 17.41 6.00 20.17
C LYS A 105 15.99 6.38 19.70
N PRO A 106 15.60 7.67 19.65
CA PRO A 106 14.28 8.11 19.16
C PRO A 106 13.86 7.49 17.81
N TYR A 107 12.54 7.37 17.57
CA TYR A 107 11.98 6.74 16.34
C TYR A 107 12.31 7.54 15.07
N LEU A 108 12.40 8.86 15.21
CA LEU A 108 13.40 9.64 14.49
C LEU A 108 14.72 9.49 15.23
N ASP A 109 15.67 8.76 14.67
CA ASP A 109 17.06 8.85 15.11
C ASP A 109 17.53 10.25 14.66
N MET A 110 17.30 11.22 15.55
CA MET A 110 17.62 12.64 15.45
C MET A 110 18.74 12.93 16.44
N ASN A 111 19.52 13.98 16.17
CA ASN A 111 20.64 14.37 17.02
C ASN A 111 20.24 14.37 18.51
N THR A 112 21.03 13.68 19.34
CA THR A 112 20.63 13.20 20.68
C THR A 112 20.34 14.29 21.71
N GLU A 113 20.53 15.56 21.35
CA GLU A 113 20.15 16.74 22.14
C GLU A 113 18.66 17.11 22.00
N VAL A 114 17.94 16.55 21.01
CA VAL A 114 16.56 16.95 20.69
C VAL A 114 15.50 16.05 21.32
N ALA A 115 15.75 14.74 21.40
CA ALA A 115 14.75 13.79 21.88
C ALA A 115 14.68 13.77 23.41
N THR A 116 13.45 13.81 23.93
CA THR A 116 13.22 14.01 25.37
C THR A 116 11.90 13.40 25.80
N ASN A 117 11.85 12.91 27.04
CA ASN A 117 10.60 12.41 27.63
C ASN A 117 9.85 13.52 28.40
N ASN A 118 10.26 14.78 28.24
CA ASN A 118 9.51 15.94 28.73
C ASN A 118 8.32 16.21 27.78
N PRO A 119 7.06 15.97 28.21
CA PRO A 119 5.90 16.12 27.33
C PRO A 119 5.74 17.57 26.82
N ALA A 120 6.11 18.56 27.64
CA ALA A 120 6.05 19.97 27.26
C ALA A 120 6.98 20.31 26.10
N THR A 121 8.14 19.65 25.98
CA THR A 121 9.06 19.85 24.86
C THR A 121 8.63 19.08 23.62
N VAL A 122 8.16 17.83 23.80
CA VAL A 122 7.67 16.96 22.71
C VAL A 122 6.54 17.62 21.95
N TYR A 123 5.47 18.04 22.63
CA TYR A 123 4.28 18.58 21.96
C TYR A 123 4.45 20.02 21.43
N ASN A 124 5.47 20.77 21.88
CA ASN A 124 5.76 22.14 21.42
C ASN A 124 6.88 22.23 20.37
N LYS A 125 7.37 21.11 19.85
CA LYS A 125 8.55 21.12 18.97
C LYS A 125 8.27 21.66 17.56
N GLY A 126 7.00 21.80 17.16
CA GLY A 126 6.61 22.07 15.78
C GLY A 126 6.74 20.82 14.90
N GLY A 127 6.65 21.01 13.59
CA GLY A 127 6.76 19.96 12.58
C GLY A 127 6.34 20.50 11.20
N PHE A 128 6.38 19.65 10.17
CA PHE A 128 6.03 20.01 8.79
C PHE A 128 5.46 18.79 8.05
N ASP A 129 4.92 19.00 6.85
CA ASP A 129 4.05 18.00 6.20
C ASP A 129 4.81 16.78 5.64
N ALA A 130 5.94 16.99 4.98
CA ALA A 130 6.80 15.89 4.53
C ALA A 130 7.30 15.02 5.70
N PHE A 131 7.43 15.60 6.90
CA PHE A 131 7.77 14.86 8.11
C PHE A 131 6.62 13.97 8.61
N ALA A 132 5.38 14.44 8.56
CA ALA A 132 4.20 13.58 8.80
C ALA A 132 4.11 12.44 7.79
N ALA A 133 4.32 12.74 6.49
CA ALA A 133 4.36 11.73 5.43
C ALA A 133 5.37 10.61 5.75
N ALA A 134 6.59 10.94 6.21
CA ALA A 134 7.60 9.96 6.57
C ALA A 134 7.11 8.97 7.65
N PHE A 135 6.40 9.48 8.66
CA PHE A 135 5.82 8.67 9.75
C PHE A 135 4.69 7.78 9.24
N PHE A 136 3.79 8.34 8.45
CA PHE A 136 2.68 7.59 7.88
C PHE A 136 3.14 6.47 6.96
N HIS A 137 4.15 6.72 6.11
CA HIS A 137 4.72 5.68 5.28
C HIS A 137 5.43 4.60 6.13
N LYS A 138 5.98 4.96 7.30
CA LYS A 138 6.52 3.98 8.26
C LYS A 138 5.46 3.11 8.94
N GLY A 139 4.17 3.42 8.80
CA GLY A 139 3.10 2.77 9.56
C GLY A 139 2.93 3.34 10.97
N ILE A 140 3.31 4.61 11.19
CA ILE A 140 3.20 5.31 12.46
C ILE A 140 2.31 6.54 12.26
N GLY A 141 1.42 6.84 13.22
CA GLY A 141 0.67 8.11 13.28
C GLY A 141 -0.83 7.98 13.13
N LEU A 142 -1.32 7.11 12.23
CA LEU A 142 -2.75 6.81 12.06
C LEU A 142 -3.27 5.86 13.15
N VAL A 143 -3.19 6.26 14.41
CA VAL A 143 -3.74 5.55 15.57
C VAL A 143 -5.03 6.26 16.00
N ASN A 144 -6.07 5.51 16.38
CA ASN A 144 -7.34 6.12 16.82
C ASN A 144 -7.11 6.97 18.08
N GLU A 145 -7.80 8.12 18.16
CA GLU A 145 -7.78 9.03 19.31
C GLU A 145 -8.14 8.32 20.63
N SER A 146 -8.99 7.28 20.59
CA SER A 146 -9.32 6.46 21.75
C SER A 146 -8.14 5.72 22.40
N GLU A 147 -7.12 5.35 21.61
CA GLU A 147 -5.94 4.63 22.11
C GLU A 147 -4.91 5.57 22.74
N ALA A 148 -4.90 6.84 22.31
CA ALA A 148 -3.89 7.82 22.70
C ALA A 148 -4.49 9.24 22.86
N PRO A 149 -5.47 9.47 23.74
CA PRO A 149 -6.25 10.71 23.72
C PRO A 149 -5.42 11.98 23.92
N TYR A 150 -5.71 13.00 23.13
CA TYR A 150 -5.18 14.34 23.27
C TYR A 150 -5.47 14.91 24.66
N SER A 151 -4.48 15.58 25.25
CA SER A 151 -4.59 16.10 26.61
C SER A 151 -3.95 17.47 26.72
N ASN A 152 -4.74 18.43 27.19
CA ASN A 152 -4.30 19.81 27.42
C ASN A 152 -3.47 19.95 28.72
N SER A 153 -3.08 18.84 29.37
CA SER A 153 -2.22 18.81 30.55
C SER A 153 -0.78 18.37 30.23
N TYR A 154 0.18 19.18 30.65
CA TYR A 154 1.62 19.03 30.40
C TYR A 154 2.29 17.82 31.09
N GLU A 155 1.53 16.94 31.76
CA GLU A 155 2.05 16.04 32.79
C GLU A 155 2.12 14.56 32.40
N THR A 156 1.46 14.12 31.32
CA THR A 156 1.43 12.69 30.94
C THR A 156 2.43 12.34 29.84
N ILE A 157 3.58 11.81 30.29
CA ILE A 157 4.38 10.84 29.53
C ILE A 157 3.44 9.73 29.03
N MET A 158 3.64 9.25 27.80
CA MET A 158 2.99 8.02 27.33
C MET A 158 3.69 6.79 27.92
N GLU A 159 3.51 6.57 29.23
CA GLU A 159 3.98 5.37 29.91
C GLU A 159 3.31 4.12 29.32
N GLY A 160 4.08 3.04 29.13
CA GLY A 160 3.59 1.78 28.59
C GLY A 160 3.54 1.69 27.05
N ILE A 161 3.70 2.79 26.32
CA ILE A 161 3.87 2.77 24.85
C ILE A 161 5.35 2.58 24.51
N SER A 162 5.92 1.45 24.93
CA SER A 162 7.24 0.99 24.49
C SER A 162 7.20 0.32 23.12
N GLU A 163 6.04 -0.24 22.75
CA GLU A 163 5.75 -0.84 21.45
C GLU A 163 4.93 0.15 20.61
N THR A 164 5.15 0.16 19.29
CA THR A 164 4.29 0.92 18.36
C THR A 164 2.87 0.38 18.44
N ILE A 165 1.91 1.20 18.83
CA ILE A 165 0.48 0.88 18.61
C ILE A 165 0.32 0.67 17.10
N PRO A 166 -0.21 -0.48 16.63
CA PRO A 166 -0.43 -0.71 15.21
C PRO A 166 -1.27 0.42 14.62
N ALA A 167 -0.83 1.00 13.51
CA ALA A 167 -1.65 1.97 12.80
C ALA A 167 -3.00 1.34 12.43
N ALA A 168 -4.08 2.05 12.73
CA ALA A 168 -5.44 1.65 12.40
C ALA A 168 -5.64 1.54 10.89
N ILE A 169 -4.85 2.27 10.09
CA ILE A 169 -4.93 2.39 8.63
C ILE A 169 -3.53 2.65 8.06
N THR A 170 -3.27 2.19 6.82
CA THR A 170 -2.01 2.45 6.10
C THR A 170 -2.14 3.64 5.16
N VAL A 171 -1.18 4.59 5.15
CA VAL A 171 -1.02 5.52 4.02
C VAL A 171 -0.32 4.81 2.88
N THR A 172 -0.94 4.75 1.71
CA THR A 172 -0.34 4.18 0.49
C THR A 172 0.46 5.22 -0.25
N ASP A 173 -0.05 6.45 -0.35
CA ASP A 173 0.59 7.50 -1.14
C ASP A 173 0.56 8.85 -0.40
N SER A 174 1.59 9.66 -0.62
CA SER A 174 1.63 11.06 -0.22
C SER A 174 2.14 11.88 -1.40
N TYR A 175 1.32 12.79 -1.90
CA TYR A 175 1.62 13.60 -3.07
C TYR A 175 2.24 14.94 -2.66
N ASN A 176 3.35 15.29 -3.31
CA ASN A 176 3.99 16.59 -3.11
C ASN A 176 3.11 17.68 -3.75
N CYS A 177 2.74 18.71 -3.01
CA CYS A 177 1.96 19.83 -3.57
C CYS A 177 2.82 20.76 -4.44
N ASP A 178 4.15 20.63 -4.40
CA ASP A 178 5.09 21.36 -5.26
C ASP A 178 5.88 20.47 -6.22
N TYR A 179 6.32 21.12 -7.30
CA TYR A 179 7.18 20.57 -8.35
C TYR A 179 8.59 21.15 -8.16
N TYR A 180 9.54 20.31 -7.76
CA TYR A 180 10.95 20.66 -7.45
C TYR A 180 11.16 21.89 -6.56
N SER A 181 11.41 21.68 -5.27
CA SER A 181 12.74 21.97 -4.68
C SER A 181 12.83 21.47 -3.23
N SER A 182 13.99 21.68 -2.61
CA SER A 182 14.21 21.58 -1.17
C SER A 182 13.58 22.73 -0.35
N GLU A 183 12.89 23.66 -1.01
CA GLU A 183 12.20 24.82 -0.42
C GLU A 183 10.71 24.72 -0.76
N PHE A 184 9.83 24.93 0.23
CA PHE A 184 8.40 25.05 -0.03
C PHE A 184 8.15 26.32 -0.85
N THR A 185 7.32 26.22 -1.88
CA THR A 185 7.04 27.34 -2.78
C THR A 185 5.63 27.87 -2.58
N HIS A 186 5.46 29.14 -2.94
CA HIS A 186 4.27 29.93 -2.66
C HIS A 186 3.19 29.60 -3.67
N ILE A 187 1.98 29.25 -3.21
CA ILE A 187 0.90 28.72 -4.06
C ILE A 187 0.43 29.75 -5.10
N GLN A 188 1.10 29.80 -6.25
CA GLN A 188 0.88 30.78 -7.31
C GLN A 188 1.01 30.14 -8.71
N GLY A 189 0.45 30.81 -9.73
CA GLY A 189 0.51 30.34 -11.12
C GLY A 189 -0.06 28.92 -11.29
N GLU A 190 0.69 28.06 -11.98
CA GLU A 190 0.30 26.69 -12.32
C GLU A 190 0.13 25.77 -11.09
N GLN A 191 0.78 26.09 -9.96
CA GLN A 191 0.63 25.35 -8.71
C GLN A 191 -0.80 25.45 -8.14
N LYS A 192 -1.50 26.56 -8.42
CA LYS A 192 -2.91 26.73 -8.04
C LYS A 192 -3.77 25.63 -8.66
N ASP A 193 -3.59 25.37 -9.95
CA ASP A 193 -4.38 24.37 -10.67
C ASP A 193 -4.00 22.94 -10.25
N ARG A 194 -2.71 22.69 -9.98
CA ARG A 194 -2.24 21.44 -9.33
C ARG A 194 -2.95 21.20 -7.99
N ILE A 195 -2.95 22.19 -7.10
CA ILE A 195 -3.53 22.09 -5.76
C ILE A 195 -5.05 21.93 -5.81
N LYS A 196 -5.73 22.66 -6.71
CA LYS A 196 -7.16 22.43 -7.00
C LYS A 196 -7.44 21.00 -7.48
N GLN A 197 -6.59 20.43 -8.34
CA GLN A 197 -6.75 19.06 -8.80
C GLN A 197 -6.50 18.04 -7.66
N LEU A 198 -5.43 18.23 -6.88
CA LEU A 198 -5.15 17.41 -5.69
C LEU A 198 -6.33 17.42 -4.71
N LEU A 199 -6.90 18.59 -4.40
CA LEU A 199 -8.09 18.72 -3.54
C LEU A 199 -9.29 17.89 -4.03
N LEU A 200 -9.54 17.82 -5.34
CA LEU A 200 -10.62 17.02 -5.93
C LEU A 200 -10.34 15.51 -5.84
N GLU A 201 -9.07 15.12 -5.94
CA GLU A 201 -8.65 13.71 -5.94
C GLU A 201 -8.54 13.14 -4.51
N THR A 202 -7.92 13.87 -3.59
CA THR A 202 -7.64 13.45 -2.20
C THR A 202 -8.64 13.97 -1.18
N GLY A 203 -9.40 15.02 -1.50
CA GLY A 203 -10.44 15.62 -0.66
C GLY A 203 -9.98 16.84 0.11
N ALA A 204 -8.78 16.75 0.69
CA ALA A 204 -8.08 17.83 1.38
C ALA A 204 -6.56 17.56 1.38
N LEU A 205 -5.78 18.55 1.80
CA LEU A 205 -4.32 18.47 1.90
C LEU A 205 -3.80 19.41 3.00
N SER A 206 -2.65 19.12 3.58
CA SER A 206 -2.00 20.02 4.54
C SER A 206 -1.25 21.13 3.80
N VAL A 207 -1.26 22.35 4.35
CA VAL A 207 -0.46 23.50 3.90
C VAL A 207 0.12 24.28 5.07
N GLY A 208 1.22 24.96 4.83
CA GLY A 208 1.76 25.97 5.74
C GLY A 208 1.09 27.34 5.52
N VAL A 209 0.85 28.07 6.60
CA VAL A 209 0.46 29.49 6.59
C VAL A 209 1.28 30.26 7.63
N TYR A 210 1.35 31.58 7.48
CA TYR A 210 1.79 32.46 8.55
C TYR A 210 0.58 32.91 9.37
N ALA A 211 0.42 32.42 10.59
CA ALA A 211 -0.54 32.95 11.56
C ALA A 211 0.09 34.14 12.31
N GLU A 212 -0.36 35.34 11.97
CA GLU A 212 0.08 36.59 12.63
C GLU A 212 -0.63 36.85 13.97
N GLU A 213 -0.19 37.85 14.74
CA GLU A 213 -0.81 38.21 16.03
C GLU A 213 -2.32 38.56 15.90
N SER A 214 -2.75 39.07 14.74
CA SER A 214 -4.16 39.39 14.48
C SER A 214 -5.08 38.16 14.55
N TRP A 215 -4.57 36.96 14.26
CA TRP A 215 -5.33 35.71 14.37
C TRP A 215 -5.68 35.35 15.83
N GLY A 216 -5.13 36.08 16.83
CA GLY A 216 -5.60 36.02 18.21
C GLY A 216 -7.05 36.53 18.40
N ASP A 217 -7.58 37.33 17.48
CA ASP A 217 -9.01 37.68 17.43
C ASP A 217 -9.78 36.62 16.61
N PRO A 218 -10.75 35.90 17.21
CA PRO A 218 -11.53 34.88 16.50
C PRO A 218 -12.41 35.45 15.37
N ASN A 219 -12.58 36.77 15.25
CA ASN A 219 -13.34 37.37 14.15
C ASN A 219 -12.52 37.53 12.84
N ASN A 220 -11.21 37.29 12.87
CA ASN A 220 -10.32 37.44 11.70
C ASN A 220 -10.24 36.15 10.86
N TYR A 221 -11.39 35.74 10.28
CA TYR A 221 -11.51 34.58 9.37
C TYR A 221 -11.33 34.91 7.89
N GLU A 222 -11.00 36.15 7.56
CA GLU A 222 -10.56 36.57 6.23
C GLU A 222 -9.08 36.95 6.31
N TYR A 223 -8.24 36.40 5.44
CA TYR A 223 -6.79 36.55 5.56
C TYR A 223 -6.05 36.74 4.24
N ASN A 224 -4.95 37.49 4.29
CA ASN A 224 -4.13 37.87 3.14
C ASN A 224 -2.81 38.49 3.64
N PHE A 225 -1.85 37.66 4.04
CA PHE A 225 -0.54 38.12 4.46
C PHE A 225 0.27 38.65 3.27
N LYS A 226 0.97 39.78 3.44
CA LYS A 226 1.67 40.46 2.33
C LYS A 226 3.20 40.36 2.38
N GLU A 227 3.77 39.73 3.39
CA GLU A 227 5.22 39.51 3.48
C GLU A 227 5.60 38.06 3.16
N ASN A 228 6.72 37.87 2.47
CA ASN A 228 7.31 36.56 2.21
C ASN A 228 8.38 36.29 3.29
N VAL A 229 7.97 35.57 4.34
CA VAL A 229 8.78 35.30 5.56
C VAL A 229 8.77 33.83 5.98
N GLY A 230 8.25 32.95 5.13
CA GLY A 230 7.97 31.54 5.43
C GLY A 230 6.74 31.35 6.35
N THR A 231 6.47 30.11 6.72
CA THR A 231 5.29 29.74 7.53
C THR A 231 5.60 29.50 9.00
N ASN A 232 4.58 29.59 9.87
CA ASN A 232 4.69 29.32 11.30
C ASN A 232 3.58 28.41 11.86
N HIS A 233 2.59 28.06 11.04
CA HIS A 233 1.40 27.30 11.42
C HIS A 233 0.95 26.41 10.26
N ALA A 234 0.39 25.25 10.55
CA ALA A 234 -0.08 24.30 9.55
C ALA A 234 -1.59 24.11 9.65
N VAL A 235 -2.28 24.12 8.50
CA VAL A 235 -3.74 24.10 8.40
C VAL A 235 -4.19 23.20 7.27
N LEU A 236 -5.38 22.61 7.42
CA LEU A 236 -5.94 21.73 6.41
C LEU A 236 -6.64 22.55 5.34
N LEU A 237 -6.15 22.52 4.11
CA LEU A 237 -6.83 23.09 2.95
C LEU A 237 -7.98 22.16 2.54
N VAL A 238 -9.22 22.67 2.60
CA VAL A 238 -10.47 21.90 2.38
C VAL A 238 -11.27 22.37 1.17
N GLY A 239 -10.83 23.42 0.49
CA GLY A 239 -11.59 23.99 -0.61
C GLY A 239 -11.00 25.26 -1.22
N TRP A 240 -11.73 25.79 -2.20
CA TRP A 240 -11.50 27.10 -2.79
C TRP A 240 -12.80 27.70 -3.34
N ASP A 241 -12.81 29.02 -3.52
CA ASP A 241 -13.81 29.73 -4.32
C ASP A 241 -13.15 30.88 -5.09
N ASP A 242 -13.12 30.76 -6.42
CA ASP A 242 -12.56 31.77 -7.34
C ASP A 242 -13.33 33.10 -7.32
N ASN A 243 -14.55 33.12 -6.77
CA ASN A 243 -15.43 34.29 -6.71
C ASN A 243 -15.54 34.89 -5.31
N TYR A 244 -14.81 34.37 -4.32
CA TYR A 244 -14.87 34.87 -2.94
C TYR A 244 -14.44 36.34 -2.88
N THR A 245 -15.30 37.19 -2.30
CA THR A 245 -15.03 38.61 -2.12
C THR A 245 -14.85 38.96 -0.65
N PHE A 246 -13.62 39.35 -0.30
CA PHE A 246 -13.26 39.79 1.05
C PHE A 246 -13.99 41.08 1.44
N GLN A 247 -14.54 41.12 2.66
CA GLN A 247 -15.36 42.22 3.18
C GLN A 247 -14.73 42.92 4.40
N THR A 248 -13.88 42.25 5.16
CA THR A 248 -13.29 42.77 6.41
C THR A 248 -11.84 43.24 6.22
N LEU A 249 -11.13 42.67 5.23
CA LEU A 249 -9.78 43.10 4.86
C LEU A 249 -9.76 44.52 4.28
N THR A 250 -8.89 45.37 4.81
CA THR A 250 -8.73 46.77 4.40
C THR A 250 -7.25 47.20 4.42
N GLY A 251 -6.93 48.33 3.79
CA GLY A 251 -5.56 48.83 3.71
C GLY A 251 -4.66 47.94 2.88
N ASP A 252 -3.39 47.78 3.29
CA ASP A 252 -2.39 47.01 2.55
C ASP A 252 -2.70 45.50 2.49
N ASN A 253 -3.49 44.99 3.45
CA ASN A 253 -3.96 43.60 3.48
C ASN A 253 -5.22 43.38 2.62
N ALA A 254 -5.78 44.40 1.95
CA ALA A 254 -6.88 44.19 1.01
C ALA A 254 -6.36 43.53 -0.29
N PRO A 255 -6.95 42.41 -0.76
CA PRO A 255 -6.57 41.82 -2.03
C PRO A 255 -7.06 42.68 -3.21
N ALA A 256 -6.34 42.63 -4.33
CA ALA A 256 -6.67 43.34 -5.57
C ALA A 256 -7.80 42.66 -6.36
N GLY A 257 -8.01 41.35 -6.19
CA GLY A 257 -9.08 40.58 -6.83
C GLY A 257 -9.83 39.63 -5.89
N PRO A 258 -10.92 38.99 -6.38
CA PRO A 258 -11.56 37.90 -5.68
C PRO A 258 -10.71 36.62 -5.76
N GLY A 259 -11.06 35.64 -4.91
CA GLY A 259 -10.48 34.30 -4.95
C GLY A 259 -9.83 33.91 -3.64
N ALA A 260 -10.33 32.85 -3.02
CA ALA A 260 -9.86 32.35 -1.74
C ALA A 260 -9.64 30.84 -1.72
N TRP A 261 -8.65 30.44 -0.93
CA TRP A 261 -8.49 29.12 -0.33
C TRP A 261 -9.37 29.01 0.92
N ILE A 262 -10.00 27.86 1.14
CA ILE A 262 -10.80 27.57 2.33
C ILE A 262 -9.99 26.64 3.22
N ILE A 263 -9.62 27.10 4.42
CA ILE A 263 -8.83 26.31 5.38
C ILE A 263 -9.66 25.92 6.62
N LYS A 264 -9.36 24.76 7.19
CA LYS A 264 -9.80 24.30 8.51
C LYS A 264 -8.63 24.48 9.48
N ASN A 265 -8.84 25.28 10.53
CA ASN A 265 -7.87 25.50 11.60
C ASN A 265 -8.03 24.45 12.71
N SER A 266 -7.10 24.42 13.67
CA SER A 266 -7.04 23.49 14.81
C SER A 266 -7.24 24.19 16.16
N TRP A 267 -7.99 25.29 16.20
CA TRP A 267 -8.17 26.16 17.38
C TRP A 267 -9.61 26.17 17.93
N SER A 268 -10.31 25.05 17.82
CA SER A 268 -11.74 24.87 18.12
C SER A 268 -12.70 25.64 17.19
N THR A 269 -13.99 25.30 17.25
CA THR A 269 -15.06 26.00 16.52
C THR A 269 -15.33 27.42 17.02
N ALA A 270 -14.74 27.84 18.15
CA ALA A 270 -14.90 29.20 18.67
C ALA A 270 -13.99 30.23 17.98
N TRP A 271 -13.10 29.79 17.08
CA TRP A 271 -12.23 30.65 16.28
C TRP A 271 -12.72 30.69 14.83
N GLY A 272 -12.69 31.86 14.20
CA GLY A 272 -13.05 32.05 12.80
C GLY A 272 -14.52 31.75 12.49
N GLU A 273 -14.80 31.34 11.25
CA GLU A 273 -16.13 30.85 10.86
C GLU A 273 -16.25 29.36 11.25
N ASP A 274 -16.72 29.07 12.47
CA ASP A 274 -16.85 27.71 13.03
C ASP A 274 -15.54 26.86 12.95
N GLY A 275 -14.39 27.52 13.05
CA GLY A 275 -13.05 26.92 12.93
C GLY A 275 -12.40 27.03 11.54
N TYR A 276 -13.05 27.72 10.60
CA TYR A 276 -12.58 27.90 9.23
C TYR A 276 -12.16 29.35 8.94
N CYS A 277 -11.35 29.52 7.90
CA CYS A 277 -10.85 30.81 7.42
C CYS A 277 -10.68 30.79 5.89
N TYR A 278 -10.84 31.96 5.27
CA TYR A 278 -10.66 32.20 3.84
C TYR A 278 -9.33 32.94 3.63
N VAL A 279 -8.36 32.28 3.02
CA VAL A 279 -7.03 32.85 2.72
C VAL A 279 -6.98 33.27 1.26
N SER A 280 -6.61 34.52 0.99
CA SER A 280 -6.50 35.07 -0.36
C SER A 280 -5.54 34.28 -1.25
N TYR A 281 -5.86 34.16 -2.53
CA TYR A 281 -4.90 33.71 -3.55
C TYR A 281 -3.68 34.65 -3.73
N GLU A 282 -3.72 35.84 -3.13
CA GLU A 282 -2.62 36.80 -3.13
C GLU A 282 -1.78 36.77 -1.84
N ASP A 283 -2.06 35.82 -0.95
CA ASP A 283 -1.26 35.62 0.26
C ASP A 283 0.20 35.29 -0.12
N GLN A 284 1.14 35.94 0.54
CA GLN A 284 2.57 35.87 0.26
C GLN A 284 3.35 34.99 1.25
N ALA A 285 2.67 34.21 2.10
CA ALA A 285 3.30 33.21 2.95
C ALA A 285 2.65 31.82 2.88
N ILE A 286 1.49 31.65 2.23
CA ILE A 286 0.90 30.31 2.05
C ILE A 286 1.80 29.42 1.18
N GLU A 287 2.32 28.37 1.81
CA GLU A 287 3.22 27.38 1.22
C GLU A 287 2.45 26.11 0.87
N SER A 288 2.83 25.46 -0.23
CA SER A 288 2.31 24.12 -0.51
C SER A 288 2.72 23.11 0.58
N GLY A 289 1.97 22.03 0.71
CA GLY A 289 2.30 20.95 1.66
C GLY A 289 2.15 19.57 1.04
N VAL A 290 1.39 18.69 1.70
CA VAL A 290 1.24 17.28 1.28
C VAL A 290 -0.23 16.87 1.28
N ALA A 291 -0.62 16.15 0.22
CA ALA A 291 -1.90 15.45 0.14
C ALA A 291 -1.69 13.95 0.43
N HIS A 292 -2.53 13.32 1.26
CA HIS A 292 -2.38 11.90 1.62
C HIS A 292 -3.50 11.05 1.01
N VAL A 293 -3.13 9.82 0.62
CA VAL A 293 -4.06 8.76 0.23
C VAL A 293 -3.88 7.56 1.16
N ILE A 294 -4.98 7.16 1.79
CA ILE A 294 -5.02 6.04 2.72
C ILE A 294 -5.58 4.77 2.04
N GLU A 295 -5.23 3.60 2.58
CA GLU A 295 -5.92 2.35 2.29
C GLU A 295 -6.90 2.04 3.42
N ALA A 296 -8.19 2.21 3.15
CA ALA A 296 -9.24 2.06 4.15
C ALA A 296 -9.48 0.61 4.61
N ASP A 297 -8.89 -0.39 3.95
CA ASP A 297 -8.83 -1.80 4.38
C ASP A 297 -7.55 -2.06 5.21
N PRO A 298 -7.62 -2.07 6.56
CA PRO A 298 -6.45 -2.28 7.42
C PRO A 298 -5.76 -3.63 7.21
N LEU A 299 -6.48 -4.63 6.68
CA LEU A 299 -5.94 -5.96 6.40
C LEU A 299 -5.44 -6.08 4.95
N LYS A 300 -5.40 -5.02 4.15
CA LYS A 300 -4.80 -5.10 2.81
C LYS A 300 -3.27 -5.19 2.88
N TYR A 301 -2.66 -4.49 3.84
CA TYR A 301 -1.21 -4.38 4.02
C TYR A 301 -0.77 -4.44 5.51
N PRO A 302 -1.14 -5.49 6.27
CA PRO A 302 -0.88 -5.56 7.71
C PRO A 302 0.61 -5.67 8.09
N VAL A 303 1.51 -5.88 7.12
CA VAL A 303 2.96 -5.97 7.35
C VAL A 303 3.71 -5.06 6.40
N LEU A 304 4.45 -4.09 6.94
CA LEU A 304 5.38 -3.23 6.20
C LEU A 304 6.81 -3.71 6.48
N ASN A 305 7.56 -4.08 5.44
CA ASN A 305 9.01 -4.27 5.57
C ASN A 305 9.69 -3.07 4.90
N GLN A 306 10.57 -2.40 5.64
CA GLN A 306 11.25 -1.19 5.21
C GLN A 306 12.52 -1.01 6.04
N HIS A 307 13.43 -0.17 5.56
CA HIS A 307 14.58 0.27 6.34
C HIS A 307 14.37 1.70 6.88
N ASN A 308 15.38 2.30 7.50
CA ASN A 308 15.28 3.63 8.09
C ASN A 308 15.37 4.74 7.03
N TYR A 309 14.22 5.29 6.64
CA TYR A 309 14.14 6.56 5.90
C TYR A 309 13.53 7.69 6.74
N LEU A 310 13.84 8.93 6.38
CA LEU A 310 13.24 10.16 6.90
C LEU A 310 13.20 11.19 5.77
N LEU A 311 12.12 11.96 5.66
CA LEU A 311 11.90 12.93 4.56
C LEU A 311 12.27 14.38 4.92
N LYS A 312 13.07 14.60 5.99
CA LYS A 312 13.51 15.95 6.36
C LYS A 312 14.56 16.46 5.37
N ASN A 313 14.16 17.38 4.48
CA ASN A 313 15.00 18.24 3.64
C ASN A 313 16.22 17.56 3.00
N ASN A 314 16.12 16.25 2.71
CA ASN A 314 17.20 15.38 2.27
C ASN A 314 16.87 14.71 0.93
N TYR A 315 16.32 15.48 -0.01
CA TYR A 315 16.72 15.26 -1.40
C TYR A 315 18.15 15.79 -1.55
N TYR A 316 19.11 14.97 -1.14
CA TYR A 316 20.16 14.72 -2.10
C TYR A 316 19.54 13.74 -3.09
N GLU A 317 19.04 14.26 -4.20
CA GLU A 317 19.28 13.55 -5.45
C GLU A 317 20.76 13.23 -5.44
N PHE A 318 21.10 11.93 -5.51
CA PHE A 318 22.45 11.58 -5.83
C PHE A 318 22.64 12.08 -7.26
N ASP A 319 23.26 13.26 -7.40
CA ASP A 319 23.56 13.93 -8.68
C ASP A 319 24.69 13.17 -9.40
N SER A 320 24.44 11.88 -9.60
CA SER A 320 24.85 11.10 -10.74
C SER A 320 23.64 11.17 -11.69
N PRO A 321 23.65 12.05 -12.72
CA PRO A 321 22.54 12.27 -13.66
C PRO A 321 22.12 11.06 -14.52
N GLN A 322 22.49 9.85 -14.12
CA GLN A 322 22.54 8.63 -14.92
C GLN A 322 22.46 7.34 -14.05
N ALA A 323 22.14 7.40 -12.76
CA ALA A 323 21.88 6.18 -11.95
C ALA A 323 20.81 5.31 -12.65
N LYS A 324 21.03 4.00 -12.81
CA LYS A 324 20.15 3.13 -13.64
C LYS A 324 19.11 2.34 -12.84
N GLY A 325 18.92 2.68 -11.57
CA GLY A 325 17.99 2.05 -10.65
C GLY A 325 18.53 1.94 -9.23
N MET A 326 17.63 1.60 -8.31
CA MET A 326 17.90 1.43 -6.89
C MET A 326 17.45 0.05 -6.42
N ALA A 327 17.99 -0.43 -5.30
CA ALA A 327 17.55 -1.67 -4.68
C ALA A 327 17.47 -1.57 -3.16
N ALA A 328 16.54 -2.32 -2.56
CA ALA A 328 16.43 -2.52 -1.12
C ALA A 328 16.25 -4.02 -0.81
N SER A 329 17.02 -4.51 0.15
CA SER A 329 17.14 -5.94 0.46
C SER A 329 16.68 -6.24 1.86
N TYR A 330 15.84 -7.26 2.00
CA TYR A 330 15.10 -7.55 3.23
C TYR A 330 15.22 -9.03 3.60
N ASN A 331 14.88 -9.33 4.85
CA ASN A 331 14.76 -10.70 5.36
C ASN A 331 13.32 -10.91 5.86
N SER A 332 12.62 -11.86 5.26
CA SER A 332 11.20 -12.13 5.53
C SER A 332 11.01 -12.70 6.94
N LYS A 333 10.35 -11.96 7.85
CA LYS A 333 10.23 -12.37 9.26
C LYS A 333 9.17 -13.45 9.54
N LYS A 334 8.30 -13.71 8.57
CA LYS A 334 7.25 -14.75 8.57
C LYS A 334 6.93 -15.09 7.12
N SER A 335 6.29 -16.23 6.86
CA SER A 335 5.76 -16.50 5.52
C SER A 335 4.68 -15.47 5.13
N GLN A 336 4.90 -14.74 4.05
CA GLN A 336 4.11 -13.56 3.65
C GLN A 336 4.07 -13.40 2.13
N PHE A 337 3.02 -12.74 1.63
CA PHE A 337 2.94 -12.25 0.26
C PHE A 337 3.40 -10.80 0.19
N VAL A 338 4.37 -10.49 -0.68
CA VAL A 338 4.59 -9.12 -1.15
C VAL A 338 3.42 -8.77 -2.05
N LYS A 339 2.68 -7.72 -1.70
CA LYS A 339 1.48 -7.28 -2.43
C LYS A 339 1.67 -5.96 -3.17
N ALA A 340 2.52 -5.09 -2.65
CA ALA A 340 2.83 -3.81 -3.27
C ALA A 340 4.25 -3.37 -2.89
N VAL A 341 4.85 -2.53 -3.72
CA VAL A 341 6.12 -1.85 -3.42
C VAL A 341 5.83 -0.36 -3.32
N GLY A 342 6.30 0.25 -2.22
CA GLY A 342 6.28 1.70 -2.02
C GLY A 342 7.66 2.28 -2.24
N PHE A 343 7.74 3.36 -3.02
CA PHE A 343 8.98 4.08 -3.32
C PHE A 343 8.70 5.56 -3.56
N HIS A 344 9.73 6.38 -3.68
CA HIS A 344 9.59 7.80 -3.99
C HIS A 344 9.65 8.06 -5.51
N VAL A 345 8.89 9.04 -5.99
CA VAL A 345 8.82 9.51 -7.38
C VAL A 345 9.02 11.03 -7.40
N ASN A 346 10.07 11.53 -8.05
CA ASN A 346 10.43 12.96 -7.98
C ASN A 346 9.53 13.83 -8.89
N GLU A 347 9.10 13.31 -10.05
CA GLU A 347 8.26 14.04 -11.01
C GLU A 347 6.86 13.45 -11.22
N ASP A 348 5.90 14.34 -11.50
CA ASP A 348 4.62 13.97 -12.11
C ASP A 348 4.82 13.22 -13.44
N ASP A 349 3.82 12.41 -13.81
CA ASP A 349 3.74 11.75 -15.12
C ASP A 349 4.97 10.83 -15.41
N SER A 350 5.68 10.40 -14.35
CA SER A 350 6.80 9.45 -14.42
C SER A 350 6.33 8.02 -14.75
N SER A 351 7.22 7.21 -15.32
CA SER A 351 7.04 5.76 -15.43
C SER A 351 7.90 4.98 -14.43
N TYR A 352 7.61 3.70 -14.23
CA TYR A 352 8.33 2.85 -13.27
C TYR A 352 8.62 1.45 -13.81
N GLU A 353 9.68 0.85 -13.28
CA GLU A 353 9.96 -0.59 -13.36
C GLU A 353 10.16 -1.13 -11.93
N ILE A 354 9.59 -2.30 -11.63
CA ILE A 354 9.74 -3.04 -10.38
C ILE A 354 10.21 -4.45 -10.71
N LYS A 355 11.20 -4.94 -9.98
CA LYS A 355 11.72 -6.31 -10.09
C LYS A 355 11.97 -6.88 -8.70
N ILE A 356 11.58 -8.13 -8.45
CA ILE A 356 11.82 -8.80 -7.15
C ILE A 356 12.66 -10.05 -7.37
N LEU A 357 13.71 -10.17 -6.55
CA LEU A 357 14.64 -11.30 -6.52
C LEU A 357 14.49 -12.05 -5.20
N LYS A 358 14.50 -13.39 -5.23
CA LYS A 358 14.51 -14.25 -4.03
C LYS A 358 15.89 -14.87 -3.81
N ASN A 359 16.10 -15.36 -2.59
CA ASN A 359 17.29 -16.12 -2.17
C ASN A 359 18.61 -15.31 -2.21
N SER A 360 18.55 -13.98 -2.23
CA SER A 360 19.72 -13.12 -2.02
C SER A 360 19.31 -11.75 -1.48
N LYS A 361 20.28 -11.08 -0.84
CA LYS A 361 20.26 -9.64 -0.54
C LYS A 361 21.15 -8.82 -1.49
N ASN A 362 21.95 -9.46 -2.35
CA ASN A 362 22.76 -8.78 -3.34
C ASN A 362 21.95 -8.63 -4.63
N PRO A 363 21.70 -7.41 -5.15
CA PRO A 363 20.96 -7.19 -6.40
C PRO A 363 21.63 -7.75 -7.66
N ASN A 364 22.88 -8.21 -7.59
CA ASN A 364 23.55 -8.97 -8.67
C ASN A 364 23.26 -10.48 -8.64
N GLU A 365 22.62 -10.98 -7.58
CA GLU A 365 22.46 -12.39 -7.28
C GLU A 365 20.98 -12.73 -6.99
N GLY A 366 20.68 -14.02 -6.84
CA GLY A 366 19.32 -14.49 -6.59
C GLY A 366 18.51 -14.72 -7.85
N GLU A 367 17.29 -15.19 -7.66
CA GLU A 367 16.36 -15.59 -8.71
C GLU A 367 15.34 -14.47 -8.96
N THR A 368 15.25 -13.95 -10.19
CA THR A 368 14.16 -13.04 -10.56
C THR A 368 12.85 -13.81 -10.60
N VAL A 369 11.90 -13.44 -9.74
CA VAL A 369 10.59 -14.11 -9.62
C VAL A 369 9.42 -13.24 -10.07
N PHE A 370 9.66 -11.94 -10.27
CA PHE A 370 8.64 -10.96 -10.58
C PHE A 370 9.26 -9.74 -11.28
N GLU A 371 8.58 -9.24 -12.32
CA GLU A 371 8.88 -8.00 -13.03
C GLU A 371 7.56 -7.32 -13.44
N GLN A 372 7.41 -6.02 -13.18
CA GLN A 372 6.27 -5.19 -13.59
C GLN A 372 6.77 -3.80 -14.01
N SER A 373 6.10 -3.17 -14.97
CA SER A 373 6.32 -1.76 -15.32
C SER A 373 4.99 -1.07 -15.60
N GLY A 374 4.98 0.27 -15.57
CA GLY A 374 3.79 1.08 -15.83
C GLY A 374 4.08 2.58 -15.76
N GLU A 375 3.04 3.39 -15.90
CA GLU A 375 3.13 4.86 -15.99
C GLU A 375 2.14 5.51 -15.00
N PHE A 376 2.59 6.49 -14.22
CA PHE A 376 1.74 7.25 -13.32
C PHE A 376 0.90 8.24 -14.15
N GLY A 377 -0.42 8.27 -13.95
CA GLY A 377 -1.36 8.96 -14.83
C GLY A 377 -2.01 8.04 -15.86
N ALA A 378 -1.39 6.89 -16.15
CA ALA A 378 -2.01 5.77 -16.85
C ALA A 378 -2.57 4.74 -15.85
N ASP A 379 -3.27 3.73 -16.37
CA ASP A 379 -3.71 2.51 -15.67
C ASP A 379 -4.44 2.68 -14.32
N GLY A 380 -4.99 3.87 -14.07
CA GLY A 380 -5.72 4.20 -12.85
C GLY A 380 -4.83 4.64 -11.66
N LEU A 381 -3.52 4.76 -11.87
CA LEU A 381 -2.61 5.36 -10.88
C LEU A 381 -2.65 6.89 -11.03
N ALA A 382 -2.82 7.63 -9.92
CA ALA A 382 -2.71 9.09 -9.95
C ALA A 382 -1.31 9.49 -10.43
N LYS A 383 -1.19 10.62 -11.13
CA LYS A 383 0.04 11.02 -11.82
C LYS A 383 1.14 11.66 -10.97
N TRP A 384 0.80 12.05 -9.73
CA TRP A 384 1.58 13.01 -8.93
C TRP A 384 2.92 12.47 -8.41
N SER A 385 3.92 13.35 -8.34
CA SER A 385 5.16 13.13 -7.56
C SER A 385 4.90 12.94 -6.06
N GLY A 386 5.86 12.33 -5.37
CA GLY A 386 5.84 12.05 -3.94
C GLY A 386 6.05 10.57 -3.62
N HIS A 387 5.60 10.13 -2.45
CA HIS A 387 5.62 8.72 -2.08
C HIS A 387 4.49 7.96 -2.76
N ARG A 388 4.84 6.97 -3.57
CA ARG A 388 3.90 6.16 -4.35
C ARG A 388 3.90 4.72 -3.88
N THR A 389 2.75 4.07 -3.96
CA THR A 389 2.63 2.61 -3.80
C THR A 389 2.04 1.99 -5.05
N VAL A 390 2.76 1.02 -5.62
CA VAL A 390 2.30 0.22 -6.75
C VAL A 390 1.88 -1.16 -6.25
N GLU A 391 0.59 -1.49 -6.36
CA GLU A 391 0.10 -2.86 -6.15
C GLU A 391 0.60 -3.75 -7.30
N LEU A 392 1.10 -4.93 -6.94
CA LEU A 392 1.65 -5.88 -7.90
C LEU A 392 0.51 -6.59 -8.62
N ASP A 393 0.64 -6.79 -9.94
CA ASP A 393 -0.30 -7.55 -10.77
C ASP A 393 -0.48 -9.01 -10.28
N SER A 394 0.51 -9.49 -9.53
CA SER A 394 0.64 -10.83 -8.99
C SER A 394 1.56 -10.80 -7.77
N TYR A 395 1.17 -11.50 -6.70
CA TYR A 395 1.87 -11.45 -5.44
C TYR A 395 3.07 -12.40 -5.41
N VAL A 396 4.15 -11.98 -4.76
CA VAL A 396 5.36 -12.79 -4.56
C VAL A 396 5.28 -13.46 -3.19
N LEU A 397 5.29 -14.79 -3.15
CA LEU A 397 5.34 -15.54 -1.89
C LEU A 397 6.77 -15.60 -1.35
N LEU A 398 6.94 -15.15 -0.11
CA LEU A 398 8.15 -15.29 0.69
C LEU A 398 7.91 -16.29 1.83
N SER A 399 8.89 -17.15 2.08
CA SER A 399 8.92 -18.05 3.24
C SER A 399 9.43 -17.30 4.47
N GLU A 400 9.24 -17.84 5.68
CA GLU A 400 9.90 -17.33 6.88
C GLU A 400 11.43 -17.51 6.78
N GLY A 401 12.18 -16.48 7.13
CA GLY A 401 13.64 -16.43 7.02
C GLY A 401 14.17 -16.18 5.60
N GLU A 402 13.32 -16.12 4.57
CA GLU A 402 13.75 -15.96 3.17
C GLU A 402 14.25 -14.54 2.90
N ASP A 403 15.47 -14.44 2.37
CA ASP A 403 16.05 -13.17 1.90
C ASP A 403 15.53 -12.83 0.49
N TYR A 404 15.23 -11.55 0.28
CA TYR A 404 14.76 -11.04 -0.99
C TYR A 404 15.24 -9.60 -1.24
N THR A 405 15.41 -9.25 -2.51
CA THR A 405 15.78 -7.91 -2.96
C THR A 405 14.70 -7.35 -3.87
N VAL A 406 14.28 -6.12 -3.62
CA VAL A 406 13.42 -5.34 -4.52
C VAL A 406 14.30 -4.36 -5.26
N ILE A 407 14.16 -4.31 -6.58
CA ILE A 407 14.80 -3.34 -7.47
C ILE A 407 13.70 -2.45 -8.05
N THR A 408 13.93 -1.14 -8.06
CA THR A 408 13.06 -0.17 -8.72
C THR A 408 13.83 0.73 -9.66
N LYS A 409 13.16 1.18 -10.71
CA LYS A 409 13.53 2.37 -11.49
C LYS A 409 12.31 3.27 -11.54
N VAL A 410 12.53 4.57 -11.38
CA VAL A 410 11.56 5.61 -11.71
C VAL A 410 12.17 6.37 -12.87
N ILE A 411 11.40 6.60 -13.93
CA ILE A 411 11.88 7.15 -15.20
C ILE A 411 11.05 8.38 -15.52
N ASP A 412 11.71 9.52 -15.70
CA ASP A 412 11.04 10.77 -16.07
C ASP A 412 10.56 10.78 -17.53
N LYS A 413 9.82 11.84 -17.90
CA LYS A 413 9.31 12.08 -19.26
C LYS A 413 10.41 12.22 -20.33
N ASP A 414 11.62 12.58 -19.94
CA ASP A 414 12.79 12.78 -20.80
C ASP A 414 13.63 11.48 -20.92
N GLY A 415 13.28 10.43 -20.16
CA GLY A 415 13.89 9.11 -20.16
C GLY A 415 15.03 8.93 -19.16
N ASN A 416 15.28 9.89 -18.25
CA ASN A 416 16.30 9.75 -17.22
C ASN A 416 15.74 8.96 -16.03
N VAL A 417 16.59 8.14 -15.41
CA VAL A 417 16.20 7.38 -14.22
C VAL A 417 16.46 8.21 -12.96
N GLN A 418 15.40 8.47 -12.21
CA GLN A 418 15.42 9.16 -10.92
C GLN A 418 15.91 8.21 -9.83
N SER A 419 16.54 8.74 -8.79
CA SER A 419 17.01 7.95 -7.63
C SER A 419 16.94 8.77 -6.35
N SER A 420 16.01 8.40 -5.45
CA SER A 420 15.73 9.11 -4.21
C SER A 420 16.25 8.31 -3.01
N VAL A 421 17.27 8.85 -2.34
CA VAL A 421 17.87 8.27 -1.13
C VAL A 421 17.52 9.11 0.10
N SER A 422 17.41 8.47 1.26
CA SER A 422 17.45 9.17 2.54
C SER A 422 18.89 9.19 3.05
N VAL A 423 19.47 10.38 3.23
CA VAL A 423 20.82 10.59 3.76
C VAL A 423 20.76 10.83 5.27
N SER A 424 21.65 10.19 6.03
CA SER A 424 21.79 10.39 7.48
C SER A 424 22.66 11.60 7.79
N GLY A 425 22.28 12.35 8.83
CA GLY A 425 23.02 13.50 9.32
C GLY A 425 24.36 13.14 9.95
N THR A 426 25.21 14.14 10.13
CA THR A 426 26.49 14.01 10.85
C THR A 426 26.47 14.89 12.10
N GLN A 427 27.38 14.60 13.05
CA GLN A 427 27.50 15.42 14.26
C GLN A 427 27.88 16.89 13.95
N ASP A 428 28.52 17.14 12.81
CA ASP A 428 28.89 18.47 12.31
C ASP A 428 27.78 19.16 11.48
N ASN A 429 26.69 18.43 11.14
CA ASN A 429 25.54 18.98 10.43
C ASN A 429 24.22 18.57 11.13
N PRO A 430 23.85 19.29 12.21
CA PRO A 430 22.70 18.95 13.08
C PRO A 430 21.34 19.26 12.44
N ASP A 431 21.30 19.87 11.25
CA ASP A 431 20.07 20.14 10.52
C ASP A 431 19.43 18.86 9.97
N PHE A 432 20.13 17.72 10.01
CA PHE A 432 19.62 16.41 9.58
C PHE A 432 19.41 15.43 10.74
N GLY A 433 18.48 14.48 10.56
CA GLY A 433 18.33 13.36 11.50
C GLY A 433 19.52 12.40 11.37
N ILE A 434 20.14 12.04 12.49
CA ILE A 434 21.28 11.10 12.54
C ILE A 434 20.72 9.70 12.73
N PHE A 435 20.55 8.94 11.65
CA PHE A 435 20.02 7.58 11.69
C PHE A 435 21.02 6.48 11.36
N ASN A 436 20.81 5.32 11.99
CA ASN A 436 21.48 4.08 11.66
C ASN A 436 21.22 3.68 10.19
N ILE A 437 22.27 3.74 9.39
CA ILE A 437 22.31 3.12 8.06
C ILE A 437 22.67 1.64 8.21
N GLU A 438 21.95 0.76 7.49
CA GLU A 438 22.20 -0.69 7.52
C GLU A 438 23.07 -1.10 6.32
N GLU A 439 24.29 -1.57 6.60
CA GLU A 439 25.20 -2.15 5.61
C GLU A 439 24.55 -3.37 4.90
N GLY A 440 24.79 -3.52 3.60
CA GLY A 440 24.31 -4.64 2.79
C GLY A 440 22.81 -4.65 2.49
N CYS A 441 22.09 -3.57 2.81
CA CYS A 441 20.62 -3.55 2.82
C CYS A 441 19.99 -2.60 1.79
N SER A 442 20.76 -1.71 1.16
CA SER A 442 20.26 -0.83 0.09
C SER A 442 21.37 -0.46 -0.88
N PHE A 443 21.04 -0.34 -2.16
CA PHE A 443 22.02 -0.20 -3.24
C PHE A 443 21.56 0.78 -4.32
N ILE A 444 22.54 1.37 -5.02
CA ILE A 444 22.33 2.19 -6.22
C ILE A 444 23.14 1.61 -7.39
N HIS A 445 22.54 1.54 -8.57
CA HIS A 445 23.21 1.03 -9.77
C HIS A 445 23.86 2.16 -10.56
N LEU A 446 25.17 2.30 -10.47
CA LEU A 446 25.89 3.42 -11.09
C LEU A 446 26.15 3.19 -12.59
N PRO A 447 26.07 4.25 -13.41
CA PRO A 447 26.17 4.17 -14.87
C PRO A 447 27.56 3.79 -15.36
N ASP A 448 28.58 4.50 -14.88
CA ASP A 448 29.96 4.51 -15.38
C ASP A 448 30.68 3.19 -15.11
N GLU A 449 30.39 2.58 -13.96
CA GLU A 449 30.98 1.32 -13.51
C GLU A 449 30.07 0.13 -13.86
N ASN A 450 28.77 0.37 -14.10
CA ASN A 450 27.74 -0.65 -14.32
C ASN A 450 27.73 -1.73 -13.22
N ILE A 451 27.82 -1.27 -11.97
CA ILE A 451 27.74 -2.09 -10.76
C ILE A 451 26.71 -1.51 -9.79
N TRP A 452 26.20 -2.39 -8.94
CA TRP A 452 25.51 -1.99 -7.72
C TRP A 452 26.54 -1.62 -6.64
N LYS A 453 26.42 -0.41 -6.07
CA LYS A 453 27.15 0.00 -4.87
C LYS A 453 26.22 0.07 -3.67
N ASP A 454 26.76 -0.25 -2.50
CA ASP A 454 26.05 -0.18 -1.22
C ASP A 454 25.86 1.29 -0.82
N LEU A 455 24.63 1.67 -0.47
CA LEU A 455 24.33 3.05 -0.08
C LEU A 455 24.89 3.42 1.30
N SER A 456 25.30 2.43 2.12
CA SER A 456 26.00 2.70 3.38
C SER A 456 27.37 3.36 3.20
N GLU A 457 28.07 3.11 2.08
CA GLU A 457 29.31 3.84 1.71
C GLU A 457 29.08 5.36 1.56
N TYR A 458 27.83 5.77 1.34
CA TYR A 458 27.39 7.15 1.16
C TYR A 458 26.53 7.67 2.32
N ASN A 459 26.56 7.01 3.49
CA ASN A 459 25.72 7.33 4.66
C ASN A 459 24.22 7.45 4.31
N SER A 460 23.76 6.61 3.37
CA SER A 460 22.47 6.75 2.70
C SER A 460 21.69 5.43 2.69
N GLN A 461 20.38 5.50 2.49
CA GLN A 461 19.53 4.32 2.34
C GLN A 461 18.45 4.55 1.28
N ALA A 462 17.98 3.46 0.65
CA ALA A 462 16.96 3.57 -0.39
C ALA A 462 15.58 3.89 0.23
N VAL A 463 14.86 4.85 -0.35
CA VAL A 463 13.50 5.19 0.08
C VAL A 463 12.52 4.16 -0.49
N MET A 464 12.51 2.96 0.10
CA MET A 464 11.67 1.84 -0.31
C MET A 464 11.06 1.08 0.87
N ARG A 465 9.85 0.57 0.63
CA ARG A 465 9.16 -0.40 1.50
C ARG A 465 8.44 -1.45 0.65
N THR A 466 8.29 -2.66 1.18
CA THR A 466 7.25 -3.58 0.70
C THR A 466 6.05 -3.52 1.61
N LEU A 467 4.87 -3.62 1.00
CA LEU A 467 3.60 -3.76 1.70
C LEU A 467 3.11 -5.19 1.48
N ASN A 468 2.89 -5.89 2.59
CA ASN A 468 2.82 -7.35 2.62
C ASN A 468 1.59 -7.80 3.42
N LYS A 469 1.23 -9.08 3.23
CA LYS A 469 0.18 -9.76 3.99
C LYS A 469 0.70 -11.13 4.39
N GLU A 470 0.68 -11.45 5.69
CA GLU A 470 1.11 -12.78 6.16
C GLU A 470 0.23 -13.86 5.51
N THR A 471 0.81 -15.02 5.19
CA THR A 471 0.06 -16.09 4.51
C THR A 471 -1.02 -16.73 5.38
N ASN A 472 -0.94 -16.51 6.70
CA ASN A 472 -1.97 -16.87 7.67
C ASN A 472 -3.04 -15.76 7.85
N SER A 473 -2.78 -14.53 7.39
CA SER A 473 -3.69 -13.38 7.51
C SER A 473 -4.35 -12.97 6.20
N SER A 474 -4.31 -13.83 5.16
CA SER A 474 -5.00 -13.73 3.85
C SER A 474 -6.54 -13.75 3.93
N GLN A 475 -7.11 -13.10 4.93
CA GLN A 475 -8.54 -12.86 5.11
C GLN A 475 -9.07 -12.03 3.93
N GLY A 476 -9.73 -12.74 3.03
CA GLY A 476 -10.99 -12.32 2.47
C GLY A 476 -11.06 -11.71 1.07
N LYS A 477 -10.02 -11.91 0.25
CA LYS A 477 -10.01 -11.50 -1.16
C LYS A 477 -9.31 -12.56 -2.01
N ASP A 478 -9.76 -12.71 -3.24
CA ASP A 478 -9.07 -13.50 -4.26
C ASP A 478 -7.71 -12.85 -4.58
N PHE A 479 -6.70 -13.67 -4.86
CA PHE A 479 -5.35 -13.20 -5.15
C PHE A 479 -4.67 -14.01 -6.24
N THR A 480 -3.81 -13.35 -7.03
CA THR A 480 -2.97 -13.99 -8.04
C THR A 480 -1.53 -14.06 -7.53
N VAL A 481 -0.82 -15.16 -7.77
CA VAL A 481 0.63 -15.32 -7.55
C VAL A 481 1.31 -15.69 -8.86
N SER A 482 2.39 -15.02 -9.23
CA SER A 482 3.17 -15.30 -10.47
C SER A 482 4.28 -16.32 -10.26
N SER A 483 4.81 -16.34 -9.03
CA SER A 483 5.76 -17.35 -8.56
C SER A 483 5.19 -18.06 -7.33
N LEU A 484 5.23 -19.39 -7.34
CA LEU A 484 4.86 -20.21 -6.17
C LEU A 484 5.97 -21.23 -5.90
N SER A 485 7.13 -20.71 -5.49
CA SER A 485 8.33 -21.48 -5.16
C SER A 485 8.62 -21.46 -3.65
N SER A 486 8.54 -22.62 -3.01
CA SER A 486 9.06 -22.85 -1.66
C SER A 486 9.36 -24.33 -1.44
N ASN A 487 10.58 -24.61 -0.97
CA ASN A 487 11.02 -25.95 -0.55
C ASN A 487 10.74 -26.22 0.95
N ASP A 488 10.22 -25.24 1.68
CA ASP A 488 9.88 -25.38 3.09
C ASP A 488 8.47 -25.98 3.24
N SER A 489 8.39 -27.12 3.94
CA SER A 489 7.12 -27.81 4.22
C SER A 489 6.31 -27.17 5.36
N ASN A 490 6.89 -26.23 6.11
CA ASN A 490 6.18 -25.48 7.16
C ASN A 490 5.38 -24.30 6.59
N SER A 491 5.73 -23.86 5.38
CA SER A 491 5.01 -22.81 4.66
C SER A 491 3.54 -23.19 4.46
N LYS A 492 2.67 -22.20 4.61
CA LYS A 492 1.22 -22.36 4.66
C LYS A 492 0.54 -21.29 3.84
N ILE A 493 -0.55 -21.62 3.16
CA ILE A 493 -1.45 -20.69 2.45
C ILE A 493 -2.88 -20.99 2.86
N TYR A 494 -3.56 -19.99 3.43
CA TYR A 494 -4.96 -20.10 3.82
C TYR A 494 -5.90 -19.49 2.77
N LEU A 495 -6.85 -20.29 2.32
CA LEU A 495 -7.93 -19.93 1.40
C LEU A 495 -9.23 -19.77 2.20
N GLY A 496 -9.53 -18.53 2.60
CA GLY A 496 -10.54 -18.16 3.62
C GLY A 496 -11.93 -18.79 3.45
N LYS A 497 -12.71 -18.84 4.54
CA LYS A 497 -13.99 -19.59 4.56
C LYS A 497 -15.22 -18.77 4.18
N SER A 498 -16.17 -19.42 3.52
CA SER A 498 -17.48 -18.87 3.12
C SER A 498 -18.32 -18.27 4.25
N ASN A 499 -17.96 -18.53 5.51
CA ASN A 499 -18.61 -18.00 6.71
C ASN A 499 -17.64 -17.31 7.69
N GLU A 500 -16.38 -17.09 7.30
CA GLU A 500 -15.44 -16.27 8.07
C GLU A 500 -15.91 -14.81 7.98
N LEU A 501 -16.42 -14.31 9.11
CA LEU A 501 -16.76 -12.90 9.27
C LEU A 501 -15.46 -12.10 9.23
N TYR A 502 -15.45 -11.07 8.39
CA TYR A 502 -14.43 -10.04 8.46
C TYR A 502 -14.77 -9.16 9.68
N GLU A 503 -14.27 -9.56 10.85
CA GLU A 503 -14.25 -8.68 12.01
C GLU A 503 -13.40 -7.44 11.65
N SER A 504 -13.92 -6.23 11.94
CA SER A 504 -13.34 -4.91 11.60
C SER A 504 -13.48 -4.34 10.17
N ASP A 505 -14.41 -4.82 9.32
CA ASP A 505 -14.85 -4.03 8.14
C ASP A 505 -15.94 -3.03 8.58
N PRO A 506 -15.63 -1.73 8.82
CA PRO A 506 -16.63 -0.77 9.29
C PRO A 506 -17.70 -0.50 8.22
N PHE A 507 -17.36 -0.73 6.95
CA PHE A 507 -18.23 -0.53 5.80
C PHE A 507 -19.16 -1.75 5.56
N ASN A 508 -18.75 -2.96 5.98
CA ASN A 508 -19.56 -4.17 5.79
C ASN A 508 -19.35 -5.20 6.93
N PRO A 509 -19.98 -5.03 8.10
CA PRO A 509 -19.80 -5.94 9.25
C PRO A 509 -20.41 -7.35 9.06
N ASP A 510 -21.26 -7.56 8.05
CA ASP A 510 -21.78 -8.88 7.66
C ASP A 510 -20.92 -9.55 6.56
N ARG A 511 -19.79 -8.94 6.17
CA ARG A 511 -18.93 -9.42 5.09
C ARG A 511 -18.31 -10.76 5.44
N LYS A 512 -18.78 -11.79 4.76
CA LYS A 512 -18.18 -13.12 4.73
C LYS A 512 -17.30 -13.26 3.50
N THR A 513 -16.16 -13.95 3.63
CA THR A 513 -15.14 -13.90 2.58
C THR A 513 -14.47 -15.24 2.29
N LEU A 514 -14.62 -15.69 1.05
CA LEU A 514 -13.82 -16.76 0.46
C LEU A 514 -12.56 -16.12 -0.16
N SER A 515 -11.37 -16.68 0.06
CA SER A 515 -10.16 -16.25 -0.66
C SER A 515 -9.77 -17.34 -1.66
N ASN A 516 -9.95 -17.12 -2.96
CA ASN A 516 -9.42 -18.01 -4.00
C ASN A 516 -7.98 -17.59 -4.38
N MET A 517 -7.16 -18.56 -4.78
CA MET A 517 -5.81 -18.31 -5.32
C MET A 517 -5.78 -18.59 -6.82
N THR A 518 -5.18 -17.70 -7.59
CA THR A 518 -4.75 -17.96 -8.98
C THR A 518 -3.23 -18.04 -9.05
N ALA A 519 -2.66 -19.20 -9.35
CA ALA A 519 -1.24 -19.34 -9.64
C ALA A 519 -0.99 -19.15 -11.14
N HIS A 520 -0.46 -18.00 -11.55
CA HIS A 520 -0.12 -17.63 -12.93
C HIS A 520 1.36 -17.91 -13.21
N ILE A 521 1.70 -19.16 -13.48
CA ILE A 521 3.09 -19.64 -13.46
C ILE A 521 3.67 -19.67 -14.88
N THR A 522 4.64 -18.79 -15.14
CA THR A 522 5.36 -18.65 -16.44
C THR A 522 6.77 -19.25 -16.43
N SER A 523 7.28 -19.63 -15.25
CA SER A 523 8.54 -20.36 -15.05
C SER A 523 8.31 -21.55 -14.10
N ASP A 524 8.93 -22.69 -14.37
CA ASP A 524 8.72 -23.94 -13.63
C ASP A 524 8.95 -23.76 -12.11
N SER A 525 7.92 -24.04 -11.31
CA SER A 525 7.85 -23.74 -9.87
C SER A 525 7.54 -24.99 -9.03
N LEU A 526 8.02 -25.03 -7.79
CA LEU A 526 7.81 -26.12 -6.81
C LEU A 526 7.32 -25.56 -5.47
N TYR A 527 6.19 -26.06 -4.97
CA TYR A 527 5.63 -25.71 -3.67
C TYR A 527 5.46 -26.93 -2.76
N ALA A 528 6.26 -26.96 -1.69
CA ALA A 528 6.26 -28.01 -0.65
C ALA A 528 5.39 -27.67 0.58
N GLY A 529 4.87 -26.45 0.67
CA GLY A 529 4.02 -26.01 1.77
C GLY A 529 2.56 -26.49 1.67
N THR A 530 1.78 -26.21 2.72
CA THR A 530 0.36 -26.62 2.83
C THR A 530 -0.60 -25.54 2.33
N ILE A 531 -1.50 -25.86 1.40
CA ILE A 531 -2.59 -24.97 0.97
C ILE A 531 -3.91 -25.49 1.57
N TYR A 532 -4.68 -24.69 2.31
CA TYR A 532 -5.85 -25.19 3.07
C TYR A 532 -7.01 -24.19 3.15
N GLY A 533 -8.26 -24.67 3.33
CA GLY A 533 -9.44 -23.82 3.57
C GLY A 533 -10.70 -24.19 2.75
N GLU A 534 -11.52 -23.20 2.40
CA GLU A 534 -12.72 -23.40 1.55
C GLU A 534 -12.58 -22.78 0.15
N GLY A 535 -11.61 -21.90 -0.08
CA GLY A 535 -11.39 -21.30 -1.39
C GLY A 535 -10.83 -22.26 -2.45
N LYS A 536 -10.88 -21.80 -3.70
CA LYS A 536 -10.43 -22.51 -4.91
C LYS A 536 -8.97 -22.18 -5.25
N VAL A 537 -8.28 -23.12 -5.90
CA VAL A 537 -7.01 -22.86 -6.60
C VAL A 537 -7.22 -22.87 -8.12
N THR A 538 -6.66 -21.90 -8.83
CA THR A 538 -6.68 -21.80 -10.29
C THR A 538 -5.26 -21.75 -10.83
N LYS A 539 -4.83 -22.71 -11.65
CA LYS A 539 -3.52 -22.70 -12.33
C LYS A 539 -3.66 -22.11 -13.74
N THR A 540 -2.89 -21.06 -14.03
CA THR A 540 -2.71 -20.44 -15.36
C THR A 540 -1.22 -20.27 -15.64
N GLY A 541 -0.87 -19.69 -16.80
CA GLY A 541 0.51 -19.58 -17.28
C GLY A 541 1.03 -20.91 -17.84
N ASN A 542 1.93 -20.84 -18.81
CA ASN A 542 2.35 -21.97 -19.64
C ASN A 542 3.28 -22.98 -18.94
N ALA A 543 3.91 -22.62 -17.83
CA ALA A 543 4.93 -23.43 -17.17
C ALA A 543 4.36 -24.45 -16.16
N LEU A 544 5.25 -25.28 -15.60
CA LEU A 544 4.94 -26.26 -14.57
C LEU A 544 4.74 -25.59 -13.20
N LEU A 545 3.66 -25.94 -12.51
CA LEU A 545 3.56 -25.85 -11.06
C LEU A 545 3.58 -27.27 -10.49
N LYS A 546 4.58 -27.58 -9.66
CA LYS A 546 4.68 -28.83 -8.92
C LYS A 546 4.26 -28.61 -7.46
N LEU A 547 3.20 -29.29 -7.02
CA LEU A 547 2.75 -29.31 -5.63
C LEU A 547 3.23 -30.62 -4.97
N THR A 548 3.98 -30.50 -3.88
CA THR A 548 4.49 -31.64 -3.08
C THR A 548 4.06 -31.59 -1.62
N GLY A 549 3.49 -30.47 -1.16
CA GLY A 549 2.89 -30.32 0.16
C GLY A 549 1.41 -30.72 0.22
N ALA A 550 0.85 -30.68 1.43
CA ALA A 550 -0.56 -30.99 1.66
C ALA A 550 -1.50 -29.95 1.04
N THR A 551 -2.68 -30.38 0.62
CA THR A 551 -3.66 -29.53 -0.08
C THR A 551 -5.06 -29.76 0.50
N ASP A 552 -5.38 -29.14 1.63
CA ASP A 552 -6.64 -29.28 2.37
C ASP A 552 -7.65 -28.14 2.08
N TYR A 553 -7.66 -27.62 0.85
CA TYR A 553 -8.62 -26.61 0.40
C TYR A 553 -9.79 -27.26 -0.35
N THR A 554 -11.03 -26.84 -0.06
CA THR A 554 -12.24 -27.55 -0.54
C THR A 554 -12.96 -26.89 -1.74
N GLY A 555 -12.51 -25.72 -2.20
CA GLY A 555 -13.14 -24.98 -3.30
C GLY A 555 -12.90 -25.55 -4.70
N GLY A 556 -12.11 -26.63 -4.83
CA GLY A 556 -11.75 -27.25 -6.10
C GLY A 556 -10.52 -26.63 -6.77
N THR A 557 -10.13 -27.21 -7.91
CA THR A 557 -8.92 -26.84 -8.66
C THR A 557 -9.24 -26.65 -10.14
N ASP A 558 -9.00 -25.47 -10.70
CA ASP A 558 -9.13 -25.23 -12.14
C ASP A 558 -7.75 -25.14 -12.79
N VAL A 559 -7.40 -26.09 -13.66
CA VAL A 559 -6.14 -26.11 -14.42
C VAL A 559 -6.42 -25.57 -15.82
N ASN A 560 -6.23 -24.26 -15.98
CA ASN A 560 -6.62 -23.53 -17.18
C ASN A 560 -5.50 -23.43 -18.22
N ASP A 561 -4.23 -23.39 -17.80
CA ASP A 561 -3.08 -23.38 -18.71
C ASP A 561 -1.80 -23.98 -18.10
N GLY A 562 -0.87 -24.36 -18.97
CA GLY A 562 0.41 -24.98 -18.63
C GLY A 562 0.22 -26.35 -17.97
N LYS A 563 1.05 -26.64 -16.96
CA LYS A 563 1.05 -27.95 -16.29
C LYS A 563 0.92 -27.82 -14.78
N LEU A 564 0.00 -28.58 -14.19
CA LEU A 564 -0.05 -28.83 -12.75
C LEU A 564 0.45 -30.26 -12.49
N TRP A 565 1.53 -30.41 -11.73
CA TRP A 565 1.98 -31.71 -11.20
C TRP A 565 1.65 -31.82 -9.72
N VAL A 566 1.06 -32.93 -9.29
CA VAL A 566 0.83 -33.22 -7.86
C VAL A 566 1.55 -34.50 -7.45
N GLU A 567 2.38 -34.44 -6.41
CA GLU A 567 3.19 -35.57 -5.94
C GLU A 567 2.67 -36.11 -4.59
N ASN A 568 1.95 -37.21 -4.66
CA ASN A 568 1.35 -37.93 -3.52
C ASN A 568 0.35 -37.11 -2.67
N GLY A 569 -0.24 -36.06 -3.26
CA GLY A 569 -1.23 -35.17 -2.62
C GLY A 569 -2.70 -35.53 -2.91
N THR A 570 -3.61 -34.75 -2.35
CA THR A 570 -5.07 -34.89 -2.54
C THR A 570 -5.68 -33.54 -2.91
N LEU A 571 -6.24 -33.40 -4.10
CA LEU A 571 -7.03 -32.21 -4.47
C LEU A 571 -8.47 -32.40 -4.00
N TYR A 572 -8.99 -31.54 -3.11
CA TYR A 572 -10.40 -31.61 -2.69
C TYR A 572 -11.30 -30.68 -3.50
N GLY A 573 -12.56 -31.09 -3.66
CA GLY A 573 -13.52 -30.41 -4.50
C GLY A 573 -13.40 -30.84 -5.96
N ASN A 574 -14.18 -30.20 -6.83
CA ASN A 574 -14.16 -30.53 -8.26
C ASN A 574 -12.88 -30.01 -8.92
N VAL A 575 -12.28 -30.83 -9.77
CA VAL A 575 -11.11 -30.48 -10.57
C VAL A 575 -11.52 -30.31 -12.03
N SER A 576 -11.10 -29.22 -12.66
CA SER A 576 -11.25 -29.01 -14.11
C SER A 576 -9.89 -28.87 -14.79
N VAL A 577 -9.78 -29.38 -16.02
CA VAL A 577 -8.58 -29.25 -16.86
C VAL A 577 -9.01 -28.76 -18.22
N ALA A 578 -8.68 -27.51 -18.56
CA ALA A 578 -8.98 -26.92 -19.86
C ALA A 578 -7.96 -27.36 -20.92
N ALA A 579 -8.30 -27.24 -22.22
CA ALA A 579 -7.29 -27.33 -23.27
C ALA A 579 -6.54 -25.99 -23.40
N PRO A 580 -5.20 -25.96 -23.52
CA PRO A 580 -4.28 -27.08 -23.74
C PRO A 580 -3.64 -27.65 -22.46
N ALA A 581 -4.14 -27.29 -21.28
CA ALA A 581 -3.50 -27.55 -20.00
C ALA A 581 -3.36 -29.05 -19.65
N VAL A 582 -2.39 -29.33 -18.77
CA VAL A 582 -2.02 -30.68 -18.34
C VAL A 582 -2.14 -30.83 -16.83
N LEU A 583 -2.90 -31.83 -16.37
CA LEU A 583 -2.83 -32.33 -15.01
C LEU A 583 -2.00 -33.62 -15.01
N GLN A 584 -0.91 -33.65 -14.25
CA GLN A 584 -0.05 -34.84 -14.12
C GLN A 584 0.23 -35.19 -12.65
N GLY A 585 0.55 -36.46 -12.39
CA GLY A 585 1.19 -36.88 -11.13
C GLY A 585 0.56 -38.10 -10.49
N ASN A 586 0.95 -38.36 -9.25
CA ASN A 586 0.38 -39.41 -8.41
C ASN A 586 -0.48 -38.74 -7.35
N LEU A 587 -1.81 -38.79 -7.46
CA LEU A 587 -2.69 -37.99 -6.60
C LEU A 587 -4.06 -38.62 -6.38
N ASN A 588 -4.75 -38.14 -5.34
CA ASN A 588 -6.18 -38.37 -5.15
C ASN A 588 -6.97 -37.08 -5.50
N ILE A 589 -8.21 -37.25 -5.92
CA ILE A 589 -9.17 -36.17 -6.15
C ILE A 589 -10.45 -36.49 -5.38
N GLU A 590 -10.78 -35.69 -4.37
CA GLU A 590 -12.00 -35.79 -3.57
C GLU A 590 -13.12 -34.94 -4.21
N GLY A 591 -13.57 -35.38 -5.38
CA GLY A 591 -14.57 -34.70 -6.19
C GLY A 591 -14.62 -35.20 -7.62
N LYS A 592 -15.34 -34.48 -8.49
CA LYS A 592 -15.40 -34.77 -9.93
C LYS A 592 -14.16 -34.24 -10.64
N LEU A 593 -13.54 -35.04 -11.51
CA LEU A 593 -12.57 -34.58 -12.51
C LEU A 593 -13.25 -34.34 -13.86
N SER A 594 -13.14 -33.13 -14.40
CA SER A 594 -13.64 -32.75 -15.73
C SER A 594 -12.47 -32.42 -16.66
N ASN A 595 -12.15 -33.31 -17.61
CA ASN A 595 -11.00 -33.18 -18.50
C ASN A 595 -11.39 -32.72 -19.92
N SER A 596 -10.97 -31.53 -20.32
CA SER A 596 -11.00 -31.06 -21.72
C SER A 596 -9.61 -30.85 -22.32
N GLY A 597 -8.57 -30.81 -21.48
CA GLY A 597 -7.15 -30.77 -21.85
C GLY A 597 -6.51 -32.15 -21.78
N ASN A 598 -5.41 -32.29 -21.01
CA ASN A 598 -4.66 -33.53 -20.90
C ASN A 598 -4.55 -34.00 -19.44
N VAL A 599 -4.80 -35.28 -19.19
CA VAL A 599 -4.63 -35.93 -17.88
C VAL A 599 -3.63 -37.08 -18.03
N ILE A 600 -2.62 -37.10 -17.18
CA ILE A 600 -1.51 -38.05 -17.24
C ILE A 600 -1.22 -38.55 -15.81
N PRO A 601 -1.51 -39.81 -15.43
CA PRO A 601 -0.93 -40.37 -14.21
C PRO A 601 0.61 -40.31 -14.31
N GLY A 602 1.28 -39.82 -13.27
CA GLY A 602 2.72 -39.52 -13.29
C GLY A 602 3.54 -40.32 -12.29
N ASN A 603 4.86 -40.35 -12.51
CA ASN A 603 5.89 -41.22 -11.88
C ASN A 603 6.07 -42.63 -12.46
N SER A 604 5.55 -42.91 -13.67
CA SER A 604 6.01 -43.99 -14.57
C SER A 604 6.44 -45.28 -13.84
N ILE A 605 5.56 -45.89 -13.03
CA ILE A 605 4.10 -45.87 -13.18
C ILE A 605 3.38 -45.02 -12.14
N GLY A 606 2.41 -44.24 -12.63
CA GLY A 606 1.57 -43.34 -11.86
C GLY A 606 0.16 -43.84 -11.58
N LYS A 607 -0.50 -43.15 -10.64
CA LYS A 607 -1.89 -43.40 -10.27
C LYS A 607 -2.65 -42.10 -9.98
N ILE A 608 -3.84 -41.98 -10.53
CA ILE A 608 -4.81 -40.95 -10.15
C ILE A 608 -6.04 -41.65 -9.58
N THR A 609 -6.36 -41.41 -8.31
CA THR A 609 -7.61 -41.87 -7.69
C THR A 609 -8.63 -40.73 -7.75
N ILE A 610 -9.85 -41.01 -8.19
CA ILE A 610 -10.95 -40.04 -8.32
C ILE A 610 -12.12 -40.54 -7.49
N ASN A 611 -12.30 -39.94 -6.33
CA ASN A 611 -13.39 -40.21 -5.40
C ASN A 611 -14.64 -39.42 -5.83
N GLY A 612 -15.08 -39.68 -7.06
CA GLY A 612 -16.18 -38.99 -7.74
C GLY A 612 -16.28 -39.42 -9.20
N ASP A 613 -16.96 -38.63 -10.01
CA ASP A 613 -17.08 -38.87 -11.46
C ASP A 613 -15.82 -38.42 -12.22
N PHE A 614 -15.46 -39.15 -13.27
CA PHE A 614 -14.49 -38.70 -14.28
C PHE A 614 -15.25 -38.42 -15.58
N VAL A 615 -15.16 -37.20 -16.10
CA VAL A 615 -15.80 -36.80 -17.36
C VAL A 615 -14.76 -36.20 -18.29
N GLN A 616 -14.40 -36.92 -19.34
CA GLN A 616 -13.54 -36.44 -20.41
C GLN A 616 -14.38 -35.95 -21.59
N ALA A 617 -14.12 -34.72 -22.04
CA ALA A 617 -14.75 -34.11 -23.22
C ALA A 617 -14.16 -34.67 -24.52
N SER A 618 -14.79 -34.36 -25.66
CA SER A 618 -14.31 -34.80 -26.99
C SER A 618 -12.95 -34.23 -27.39
N THR A 619 -12.50 -33.13 -26.78
CA THR A 619 -11.15 -32.56 -26.93
C THR A 619 -10.14 -33.14 -25.94
N GLY A 620 -10.62 -33.80 -24.88
CA GLY A 620 -9.79 -34.27 -23.79
C GLY A 620 -8.92 -35.45 -24.20
N LYS A 621 -7.73 -35.52 -23.61
CA LYS A 621 -6.76 -36.60 -23.74
C LYS A 621 -6.46 -37.20 -22.37
N LEU A 622 -6.43 -38.52 -22.31
CA LEU A 622 -5.88 -39.31 -21.22
C LEU A 622 -4.64 -40.03 -21.75
N GLU A 623 -3.47 -39.75 -21.19
CA GLU A 623 -2.23 -40.46 -21.51
C GLU A 623 -1.89 -41.46 -20.41
N LEU A 624 -1.55 -42.68 -20.81
CA LEU A 624 -1.22 -43.79 -19.92
C LEU A 624 0.05 -44.49 -20.42
N GLU A 625 0.97 -44.77 -19.52
CA GLU A 625 2.17 -45.55 -19.78
C GLU A 625 2.02 -47.02 -19.36
N ILE A 626 2.70 -47.94 -20.06
CA ILE A 626 2.75 -49.38 -19.71
C ILE A 626 4.19 -49.87 -19.82
N ASP A 627 4.70 -50.52 -18.77
CA ASP A 627 6.06 -51.03 -18.71
C ASP A 627 6.22 -52.48 -19.26
N SER A 628 7.46 -52.97 -19.26
CA SER A 628 7.81 -54.33 -19.66
C SER A 628 7.22 -55.42 -18.77
N ASP A 629 6.92 -55.10 -17.52
CA ASP A 629 6.47 -56.02 -16.47
C ASP A 629 4.93 -56.13 -16.43
N LYS A 630 4.26 -55.44 -17.37
CA LYS A 630 2.79 -55.32 -17.53
C LYS A 630 2.12 -54.57 -16.39
N THR A 631 2.89 -53.83 -15.62
CA THR A 631 2.36 -52.75 -14.81
C THR A 631 2.18 -51.52 -15.71
N GLY A 632 1.25 -50.63 -15.34
CA GLY A 632 0.91 -49.48 -16.16
C GLY A 632 0.08 -48.47 -15.38
N ASP A 633 0.05 -47.25 -15.90
CA ASP A 633 -0.64 -46.11 -15.31
C ASP A 633 -2.11 -46.40 -15.03
N ARG A 634 -2.60 -45.84 -13.93
CA ARG A 634 -3.97 -46.08 -13.47
C ARG A 634 -4.74 -44.78 -13.25
N ILE A 635 -5.96 -44.78 -13.75
CA ILE A 635 -7.02 -43.88 -13.30
C ILE A 635 -8.09 -44.75 -12.61
N GLU A 636 -8.23 -44.60 -11.29
CA GLU A 636 -9.20 -45.35 -10.49
C GLU A 636 -10.36 -44.42 -10.15
N VAL A 637 -11.55 -44.69 -10.70
CA VAL A 637 -12.73 -43.82 -10.56
C VAL A 637 -13.78 -44.56 -9.74
N THR A 638 -14.24 -43.96 -8.63
CA THR A 638 -15.28 -44.58 -7.78
C THR A 638 -16.71 -44.24 -8.22
N GLY A 639 -16.89 -43.11 -8.91
CA GLY A 639 -18.13 -42.71 -9.57
C GLY A 639 -18.24 -43.19 -11.01
N LYS A 640 -18.97 -42.44 -11.85
CA LYS A 640 -19.09 -42.71 -13.28
C LYS A 640 -17.84 -42.22 -14.02
N ALA A 641 -17.21 -43.10 -14.80
CA ALA A 641 -16.26 -42.70 -15.85
C ALA A 641 -17.00 -42.50 -17.19
N ASP A 642 -16.88 -41.32 -17.77
CA ASP A 642 -17.37 -40.95 -19.10
C ASP A 642 -16.18 -40.50 -19.96
N ILE A 643 -15.71 -41.39 -20.83
CA ILE A 643 -14.44 -41.21 -21.54
C ILE A 643 -14.72 -40.93 -23.02
N SER A 644 -14.95 -39.66 -23.35
CA SER A 644 -14.92 -39.17 -24.74
C SER A 644 -13.49 -38.73 -25.12
N GLY A 645 -13.29 -38.32 -26.37
CA GLY A 645 -12.00 -37.81 -26.83
C GLY A 645 -10.97 -38.91 -27.05
N THR A 646 -9.73 -38.68 -26.61
CA THR A 646 -8.59 -39.57 -26.89
C THR A 646 -8.10 -40.26 -25.62
N VAL A 647 -7.84 -41.57 -25.72
CA VAL A 647 -6.99 -42.29 -24.77
C VAL A 647 -5.74 -42.73 -25.53
N SER A 648 -4.57 -42.33 -25.07
CA SER A 648 -3.27 -42.71 -25.63
C SER A 648 -2.56 -43.64 -24.66
N ILE A 649 -2.05 -44.76 -25.17
CA ILE A 649 -1.32 -45.76 -24.40
C ILE A 649 0.07 -45.88 -25.00
N THR A 650 1.10 -45.61 -24.21
CA THR A 650 2.50 -45.54 -24.66
C THR A 650 3.35 -46.57 -23.91
N PRO A 651 4.17 -47.40 -24.58
CA PRO A 651 5.12 -48.26 -23.88
C PRO A 651 6.24 -47.45 -23.24
N THR A 652 6.53 -47.66 -21.95
CA THR A 652 7.73 -47.14 -21.30
C THR A 652 8.91 -48.08 -21.55
N GLY A 653 9.77 -47.68 -22.50
CA GLY A 653 10.95 -48.45 -22.93
C GLY A 653 10.74 -49.16 -24.27
N GLY A 654 11.00 -48.44 -25.37
CA GLY A 654 10.98 -48.95 -26.75
C GLY A 654 11.61 -47.96 -27.72
#